data_AF-A0A250DM67-F1
#
_entry.id   AF-A0A250DM67-F1
#
_cell.length_a   1.000
_cell.length_b   1.000
_cell.length_c   1.000
_cell.angle_alpha   90.00
_cell.angle_beta   90.00
_cell.angle_gamma   90.00
#
_symmetry.space_group_name_H-M   'P 1'
#
loop_
_entity.id
_entity.type
_entity.pdbx_description
1 polymer ?
#
loop_
_entity_poly.entity_id
_entity_poly.type
_entity_poly.pdbx_seq_one_letter_code
_entity_poly.pdbx_strand_id
1 'polypeptide(L)'
;MTILESDIKLVATQVMDDVPEGGGAPTSIVIPDGKSNAVFKDISEVDRAQGDVSIMKVAATVQTLNTDTALGGTVGIARPPLDPNVSATLFVTNDFFDRRAAIQARMEAYTTPGEEFTGYLLANHVEGQKSLLIFQRPGATPPTVNSTLQISGGGNSEAVRLVSVKVENRTYSYSTSGAFVDYQAQVCVCELQNGLKHDYSGTPANRLFERTQTAAAINRMLVADAARFYGVSRLVVNAATGDLSVKVDRIDTQIAPTSTTEISITDTSAAGSSIALVRSGAGVVTLTTAALMGPNATFTLGNPFYAGTLSIATSAGTITDDGGRLKLGALTIGTASYVGGTLTFASDAPQITGTKAISFGPAAAPIELADSASIAVTAENRRINYPLTILPPPAPGTLRVAYRAGANWYELADDGAGRLRGADSSIGSGAVDYVTGTIAPTLGVLPDVGSEVLYFWGAKVNYRDRSGTLPAAVLIRLALDNQAAQSSTITVDWNDGAARQASDNGSGALTGDATGPVSYATSTIDLRPNTLPPSSVAFTVGYSHGTPETKTFPAPARDVDGGITLNLGKTNIAPRSVALSWNLVLMSTGGVPADMWAPQNFASTKTITDNGSGKLVDGLGVEFGTITYATGVAKLYPEAVVTVPVPQWAVNQLGVLGTVLSPNLPGAFRNTLTGYTYVPLNATLPADASALVTADFRVAGGGTAKSQVFNQPKLSIQLLPNASEAGVPGSVNFTVGERPTSTGRARFTPTSIRPPARPRRPAPTTTPPTRRASTPGRPRRRARSPSTVC
;
A
#
# COMPACT_ATOMS: atom_id res chain seq x y z
N MET A 1 55.77 37.11 34.69
CA MET A 1 56.56 36.79 33.47
C MET A 1 55.71 35.73 32.78
N THR A 2 55.18 36.02 31.60
CA THR A 2 54.01 35.31 31.03
C THR A 2 54.18 33.80 30.89
N ILE A 3 53.13 33.02 31.18
CA ILE A 3 53.03 31.59 30.84
C ILE A 3 53.16 31.47 29.32
N LEU A 4 54.11 30.66 28.84
CA LEU A 4 54.36 30.40 27.44
C LEU A 4 53.67 29.11 26.99
N GLU A 5 53.45 28.96 25.68
CA GLU A 5 52.91 27.73 25.10
C GLU A 5 53.79 26.50 25.42
N SER A 6 55.11 26.71 25.54
CA SER A 6 56.05 25.67 25.95
C SER A 6 55.81 25.14 27.37
N ASP A 7 55.12 25.88 28.23
CA ASP A 7 54.92 25.52 29.64
C ASP A 7 53.70 24.59 29.83
N ILE A 8 52.86 24.46 28.80
CA ILE A 8 51.72 23.53 28.79
C ILE A 8 52.22 22.16 28.33
N LYS A 9 52.22 21.18 29.24
CA LYS A 9 52.74 19.83 28.99
C LYS A 9 51.67 18.76 29.22
N LEU A 10 51.68 17.74 28.37
CA LEU A 10 51.05 16.47 28.67
C LEU A 10 52.06 15.59 29.42
N VAL A 11 51.64 15.03 30.55
CA VAL A 11 52.47 14.17 31.40
C VAL A 11 51.84 12.79 31.56
N ALA A 12 52.69 11.80 31.75
CA ALA A 12 52.28 10.42 32.02
C ALA A 12 51.66 10.29 33.42
N THR A 13 50.72 9.36 33.58
CA THR A 13 50.22 8.95 34.89
C THR A 13 51.13 7.90 35.53
N GLN A 14 50.93 7.62 36.82
CA GLN A 14 51.73 6.64 37.59
C GLN A 14 51.94 5.31 36.86
N VAL A 15 50.89 4.78 36.24
CA VAL A 15 50.96 3.61 35.37
C VAL A 15 50.45 4.03 34.00
N MET A 16 51.35 4.13 33.02
CA MET A 16 51.02 4.46 31.63
C MET A 16 50.95 3.18 30.80
N ASP A 17 50.01 2.30 31.16
CA ASP A 17 49.77 1.06 30.42
C ASP A 17 48.27 0.73 30.42
N ASP A 18 47.85 -0.01 29.39
CA ASP A 18 46.50 -0.47 29.18
C ASP A 18 46.27 -1.76 29.99
N VAL A 19 46.26 -1.62 31.32
CA VAL A 19 46.05 -2.70 32.29
C VAL A 19 45.05 -2.21 33.36
N PRO A 20 44.40 -3.10 34.15
CA PRO A 20 43.41 -2.68 35.15
C PRO A 20 43.91 -1.60 36.13
N GLU A 21 45.20 -1.63 36.45
CA GLU A 21 45.89 -0.67 37.32
C GLU A 21 46.36 0.61 36.61
N GLY A 22 46.21 0.69 35.29
CA GLY A 22 46.60 1.83 34.45
C GLY A 22 45.92 3.13 34.89
N GLY A 23 46.63 4.26 34.80
CA GLY A 23 46.17 5.57 35.29
C GLY A 23 46.82 5.99 36.61
N GLY A 24 46.03 6.60 37.50
CA GLY A 24 46.50 7.16 38.77
C GLY A 24 46.94 8.63 38.70
N ALA A 25 47.78 9.05 39.66
CA ALA A 25 48.21 10.44 39.80
C ALA A 25 49.09 10.92 38.63
N PRO A 26 49.09 12.23 38.31
CA PRO A 26 50.04 12.81 37.35
C PRO A 26 51.48 12.69 37.84
N THR A 27 52.42 12.44 36.92
CA THR A 27 53.86 12.39 37.21
C THR A 27 54.58 13.60 36.62
N SER A 28 55.89 13.73 36.89
CA SER A 28 56.75 14.74 36.26
C SER A 28 57.25 14.31 34.87
N ILE A 29 56.91 13.11 34.39
CA ILE A 29 57.39 12.57 33.11
C ILE A 29 56.55 13.16 31.98
N VAL A 30 57.15 14.05 31.19
CA VAL A 30 56.52 14.68 30.04
C VAL A 30 56.40 13.69 28.88
N ILE A 31 55.22 13.62 28.28
CA ILE A 31 54.98 12.90 27.02
C ILE A 31 55.47 13.81 25.89
N PRO A 32 56.54 13.43 25.16
CA PRO A 32 57.14 14.28 24.14
C PRO A 32 56.21 14.41 22.93
N ASP A 33 56.10 15.63 22.39
CA ASP A 33 55.35 15.90 21.17
C ASP A 33 56.00 15.22 19.94
N GLY A 34 55.18 14.81 18.98
CA GLY A 34 55.61 14.19 17.72
C GLY A 34 56.22 12.79 17.82
N LYS A 35 56.38 12.23 19.02
CA LYS A 35 56.90 10.86 19.19
C LYS A 35 55.81 9.84 18.92
N SER A 36 56.04 8.96 17.94
CA SER A 36 55.15 7.85 17.64
C SER A 36 55.03 6.91 18.86
N ASN A 37 53.82 6.40 19.09
CA ASN A 37 53.48 5.46 20.15
C ASN A 37 53.81 5.94 21.57
N ALA A 38 53.73 7.26 21.80
CA ALA A 38 53.99 7.86 23.11
C ALA A 38 52.83 7.71 24.11
N VAL A 39 51.60 7.53 23.60
CA VAL A 39 50.39 7.37 24.43
C VAL A 39 49.79 5.97 24.25
N PHE A 40 49.61 5.53 23.01
CA PHE A 40 49.10 4.20 22.67
C PHE A 40 50.20 3.36 22.05
N LYS A 41 50.15 2.05 22.26
CA LYS A 41 51.06 1.08 21.61
C LYS A 41 50.63 0.84 20.16
N ASP A 42 51.50 0.21 19.37
CA ASP A 42 51.14 -0.23 18.01
C ASP A 42 49.99 -1.24 18.04
N ILE A 43 49.10 -1.15 17.05
CA ILE A 43 47.93 -2.02 16.90
C ILE A 43 48.38 -3.34 16.25
N SER A 44 48.07 -4.48 16.86
CA SER A 44 48.42 -5.79 16.29
C SER A 44 47.48 -6.21 15.14
N GLU A 45 47.88 -7.18 14.32
CA GLU A 45 46.99 -7.75 13.28
C GLU A 45 45.76 -8.44 13.88
N VAL A 46 45.88 -8.98 15.10
CA VAL A 46 44.76 -9.61 15.80
C VAL A 46 43.75 -8.57 16.24
N ASP A 47 44.21 -7.44 16.78
CA ASP A 47 43.35 -6.32 17.20
C ASP A 47 42.62 -5.71 15.99
N ARG A 48 43.27 -5.68 14.82
CA ARG A 48 42.63 -5.28 13.56
C ARG A 48 41.55 -6.27 13.09
N ALA A 49 41.69 -7.57 13.35
CA ALA A 49 40.76 -8.59 12.89
C ALA A 49 39.58 -8.81 13.85
N GLN A 50 39.82 -8.77 15.16
CA GLN A 50 38.80 -9.01 16.18
C GLN A 50 38.16 -7.71 16.69
N GLY A 51 38.86 -6.58 16.55
CA GLY A 51 38.52 -5.32 17.20
C GLY A 51 38.99 -5.31 18.66
N ASP A 52 39.56 -4.21 19.10
CA ASP A 52 39.99 -3.99 20.49
C ASP A 52 39.63 -2.57 20.96
N VAL A 53 39.60 -2.37 22.29
CA VAL A 53 39.38 -1.07 22.94
C VAL A 53 40.49 -0.81 23.97
N SER A 54 41.36 0.17 23.66
CA SER A 54 42.43 0.60 24.55
C SER A 54 42.06 1.89 25.28
N ILE A 55 42.32 1.95 26.59
CA ILE A 55 41.96 3.08 27.46
C ILE A 55 43.20 3.57 28.20
N MET A 56 43.67 4.77 27.84
CA MET A 56 44.84 5.40 28.45
C MET A 56 44.47 6.71 29.12
N LYS A 57 45.01 6.94 30.32
CA LYS A 57 44.85 8.21 31.03
C LYS A 57 46.11 9.05 30.87
N VAL A 58 45.92 10.32 30.50
CA VAL A 58 46.98 11.32 30.44
C VAL A 58 46.57 12.51 31.30
N ALA A 59 47.55 13.26 31.80
CA ALA A 59 47.28 14.50 32.53
C ALA A 59 47.90 15.69 31.82
N ALA A 60 47.18 16.81 31.77
CA ALA A 60 47.71 18.09 31.32
C ALA A 60 48.13 18.91 32.53
N THR A 61 49.34 19.47 32.50
CA THR A 61 49.89 20.30 33.58
C THR A 61 50.58 21.52 33.00
N VAL A 62 50.52 22.62 33.73
CA VAL A 62 51.27 23.85 33.44
C VAL A 62 52.51 23.83 34.32
N GLN A 63 53.68 23.66 33.70
CA GLN A 63 54.96 23.59 34.39
C GLN A 63 55.72 24.90 34.19
N THR A 64 55.58 25.82 35.15
CA THR A 64 56.28 27.10 35.15
C THR A 64 57.08 27.26 36.44
N LEU A 65 58.14 28.08 36.38
CA LEU A 65 58.88 28.52 37.58
C LEU A 65 58.26 29.80 38.20
N ASN A 66 57.15 30.28 37.64
CA ASN A 66 56.45 31.49 38.09
C ASN A 66 55.23 31.12 38.96
N THR A 67 54.62 32.14 39.58
CA THR A 67 53.38 32.01 40.37
C THR A 67 52.18 32.60 39.63
N ASP A 68 52.28 32.80 38.32
CA ASP A 68 51.21 33.39 37.52
C ASP A 68 50.06 32.38 37.39
N THR A 69 48.81 32.81 37.57
CA THR A 69 47.65 31.92 37.61
C THR A 69 47.19 31.54 36.20
N ALA A 70 47.20 30.24 35.88
CA ALA A 70 46.54 29.73 34.68
C ALA A 70 45.01 29.72 34.89
N LEU A 71 44.27 30.47 34.05
CA LEU A 71 42.82 30.63 34.16
C LEU A 71 42.02 29.45 33.56
N GLY A 72 42.72 28.45 33.00
CA GLY A 72 42.13 27.26 32.42
C GLY A 72 42.96 26.70 31.27
N GLY A 73 42.62 25.49 30.85
CA GLY A 73 43.18 24.84 29.67
C GLY A 73 42.12 23.97 29.00
N THR A 74 42.22 23.81 27.69
CA THR A 74 41.33 22.94 26.91
C THR A 74 42.16 21.88 26.22
N VAL A 75 41.72 20.63 26.33
CA VAL A 75 42.30 19.50 25.61
C VAL A 75 41.30 19.04 24.56
N GLY A 76 41.76 18.81 23.34
CA GLY A 76 40.91 18.37 22.24
C GLY A 76 41.69 17.58 21.20
N ILE A 77 40.97 16.80 20.40
CA ILE A 77 41.54 16.05 19.27
C ILE A 77 41.43 16.94 18.03
N ALA A 78 42.56 17.38 17.50
CA ALA A 78 42.58 18.31 16.36
C ALA A 78 42.45 17.61 14.99
N ARG A 79 42.88 16.35 14.88
CA ARG A 79 42.84 15.58 13.63
C ARG A 79 42.40 14.13 13.91
N PRO A 80 41.48 13.57 13.11
CA PRO A 80 41.11 12.17 13.23
C PRO A 80 42.27 11.25 12.80
N PRO A 81 42.28 9.99 13.25
CA PRO A 81 43.18 8.97 12.72
C PRO A 81 43.08 8.83 11.19
N LEU A 82 44.19 8.49 10.54
CA LEU A 82 44.22 8.26 9.08
C LEU A 82 43.60 6.92 8.67
N ASP A 83 43.65 5.92 9.57
CA ASP A 83 43.02 4.62 9.35
C ASP A 83 41.52 4.73 9.64
N PRO A 84 40.64 4.46 8.66
CA PRO A 84 39.19 4.59 8.84
C PRO A 84 38.61 3.60 9.87
N ASN A 85 39.34 2.55 10.24
CA ASN A 85 38.91 1.58 11.24
C ASN A 85 39.31 1.95 12.68
N VAL A 86 40.00 3.08 12.87
CA VAL A 86 40.44 3.55 14.18
C VAL A 86 39.67 4.81 14.55
N SER A 87 38.92 4.72 15.65
CA SER A 87 38.25 5.86 16.28
C SER A 87 39.00 6.28 17.54
N ALA A 88 39.06 7.59 17.80
CA ALA A 88 39.66 8.14 19.01
C ALA A 88 38.70 9.12 19.67
N THR A 89 38.50 8.97 20.97
CA THR A 89 37.62 9.83 21.77
C THR A 89 38.29 10.17 23.10
N LEU A 90 37.94 11.35 23.64
CA LEU A 90 38.31 11.76 24.98
C LEU A 90 37.12 11.54 25.92
N PHE A 91 37.43 11.09 27.12
CA PHE A 91 36.47 10.84 28.18
C PHE A 91 36.97 11.48 29.48
N VAL A 92 36.05 12.02 30.29
CA VAL A 92 36.38 12.70 31.55
C VAL A 92 35.56 12.08 32.69
N THR A 93 36.27 11.65 33.73
CA THR A 93 35.67 11.08 34.95
C THR A 93 35.50 12.10 36.08
N ASN A 94 36.14 13.28 35.98
CA ASN A 94 36.29 14.27 37.05
C ASN A 94 37.02 13.75 38.29
N ASP A 95 37.80 12.68 38.16
CA ASP A 95 38.68 12.16 39.20
C ASP A 95 40.13 12.22 38.74
N PHE A 96 40.98 12.87 39.54
CA PHE A 96 42.41 12.98 39.24
C PHE A 96 43.19 11.70 39.48
N PHE A 97 42.64 10.71 40.19
CA PHE A 97 43.34 9.49 40.61
C PHE A 97 42.69 8.20 40.11
N ASP A 98 41.69 8.29 39.24
CA ASP A 98 41.05 7.14 38.64
C ASP A 98 42.02 6.22 37.88
N ARG A 99 41.62 4.95 37.83
CA ARG A 99 42.34 3.88 37.14
C ARG A 99 41.47 3.32 36.02
N ARG A 100 42.09 2.62 35.06
CA ARG A 100 41.45 2.02 33.89
C ARG A 100 40.22 1.21 34.26
N ALA A 101 40.28 0.36 35.29
CA ALA A 101 39.13 -0.45 35.71
C ALA A 101 37.91 0.39 36.11
N ALA A 102 38.12 1.52 36.80
CA ALA A 102 37.04 2.43 37.19
C ALA A 102 36.50 3.23 35.98
N ILE A 103 37.39 3.61 35.06
CA ILE A 103 37.03 4.27 33.80
C ILE A 103 36.16 3.33 32.94
N GLN A 104 36.60 2.08 32.76
CA GLN A 104 35.89 1.05 32.03
C GLN A 104 34.50 0.80 32.63
N ALA A 105 34.40 0.60 33.95
CA ALA A 105 33.12 0.39 34.62
C ALA A 105 32.15 1.56 34.37
N ARG A 106 32.66 2.79 34.29
CA ARG A 106 31.84 3.98 33.99
C ARG A 106 31.44 4.08 32.52
N MET A 107 32.30 3.63 31.59
CA MET A 107 31.97 3.50 30.17
C MET A 107 30.91 2.42 29.93
N GLU A 108 30.95 1.32 30.68
CA GLU A 108 30.01 0.20 30.58
C GLU A 108 28.67 0.47 31.26
N ALA A 109 28.61 1.40 32.23
CA ALA A 109 27.40 1.80 32.94
C ALA A 109 26.43 2.67 32.10
N TYR A 110 26.33 2.41 30.79
CA TYR A 110 25.56 3.18 29.82
C TYR A 110 24.03 2.99 29.93
N THR A 111 23.60 1.92 30.60
CA THR A 111 22.18 1.55 30.68
C THR A 111 21.75 1.31 32.11
N THR A 112 20.69 2.01 32.51
CA THR A 112 20.05 1.86 33.82
C THR A 112 18.77 1.03 33.67
N PRO A 113 18.45 0.13 34.62
CA PRO A 113 17.14 -0.51 34.68
C PRO A 113 16.03 0.54 34.66
N GLY A 114 15.18 0.49 33.63
CA GLY A 114 13.93 1.21 33.57
C GLY A 114 12.78 0.39 34.19
N GLU A 115 11.57 0.73 33.76
CA GLU A 115 10.36 0.01 34.15
C GLU A 115 10.43 -1.49 33.80
N GLU A 116 9.72 -2.30 34.60
CA GLU A 116 9.53 -3.72 34.31
C GLU A 116 8.77 -3.86 32.99
N PHE A 117 9.29 -4.70 32.10
CA PHE A 117 8.73 -4.95 30.78
C PHE A 117 7.34 -5.58 30.90
N THR A 118 6.42 -5.25 29.99
CA THR A 118 5.05 -5.78 30.00
C THR A 118 5.02 -7.23 29.51
N GLY A 119 5.52 -8.14 30.35
CA GLY A 119 5.66 -9.58 30.10
C GLY A 119 6.63 -10.22 31.09
N TYR A 120 6.62 -11.54 31.19
CA TYR A 120 7.54 -12.28 32.07
C TYR A 120 8.21 -13.45 31.38
N LEU A 121 9.32 -13.91 31.94
CA LEU A 121 10.06 -15.09 31.52
C LEU A 121 9.19 -16.35 31.63
N LEU A 122 8.90 -17.00 30.49
CA LEU A 122 8.10 -18.22 30.42
C LEU A 122 8.96 -19.45 30.72
N ALA A 123 8.72 -20.08 31.88
CA ALA A 123 9.53 -21.18 32.41
C ALA A 123 11.02 -20.81 32.64
N ASN A 124 11.80 -21.75 33.14
CA ASN A 124 13.19 -21.49 33.54
C ASN A 124 14.13 -21.46 32.34
N HIS A 125 15.17 -20.63 32.45
CA HIS A 125 16.23 -20.48 31.47
C HIS A 125 17.57 -20.75 32.13
N VAL A 126 18.42 -21.50 31.43
CA VAL A 126 19.71 -21.95 31.97
C VAL A 126 20.87 -21.15 31.39
N GLU A 127 21.97 -21.10 32.14
CA GLU A 127 23.23 -20.53 31.68
C GLU A 127 23.64 -21.11 30.31
N GLY A 128 24.12 -20.24 29.42
CA GLY A 128 24.51 -20.56 28.05
C GLY A 128 23.36 -20.61 27.03
N GLN A 129 22.10 -20.56 27.47
CA GLN A 129 20.94 -20.58 26.57
C GLN A 129 20.87 -19.28 25.74
N LYS A 130 20.73 -19.40 24.42
CA LYS A 130 20.59 -18.28 23.46
C LYS A 130 19.15 -17.97 23.06
N SER A 131 18.18 -18.67 23.64
CA SER A 131 16.75 -18.44 23.39
C SER A 131 16.07 -17.96 24.67
N LEU A 132 15.28 -16.90 24.56
CA LEU A 132 14.51 -16.32 25.65
C LEU A 132 13.03 -16.40 25.28
N LEU A 133 12.19 -16.85 26.20
CA LEU A 133 10.74 -16.96 25.98
C LEU A 133 10.05 -15.95 26.89
N ILE A 134 9.34 -14.99 26.29
CA ILE A 134 8.59 -13.98 27.04
C ILE A 134 7.09 -14.22 26.84
N PHE A 135 6.37 -14.38 27.94
CA PHE A 135 4.92 -14.53 27.95
C PHE A 135 4.24 -13.17 28.09
N GLN A 136 3.28 -12.88 27.22
CA GLN A 136 2.58 -11.61 27.16
C GLN A 136 1.08 -11.80 26.91
N ARG A 137 0.31 -10.77 27.26
CA ARG A 137 -1.10 -10.68 26.88
C ARG A 137 -1.23 -10.58 25.35
N PRO A 138 -2.19 -11.27 24.70
CA PRO A 138 -2.44 -11.09 23.28
C PRO A 138 -2.65 -9.61 22.92
N GLY A 139 -1.86 -9.10 21.97
CA GLY A 139 -1.90 -7.69 21.55
C GLY A 139 -0.98 -6.76 22.34
N ALA A 140 -0.25 -7.26 23.34
CA ALA A 140 0.81 -6.49 23.99
C ALA A 140 2.02 -6.33 23.06
N THR A 141 2.70 -5.18 23.18
CA THR A 141 3.85 -4.85 22.36
C THR A 141 5.00 -5.84 22.61
N PRO A 142 5.45 -6.61 21.60
CA PRO A 142 6.61 -7.47 21.74
C PRO A 142 7.89 -6.63 21.91
N PRO A 143 8.98 -7.20 22.45
CA PRO A 143 10.23 -6.48 22.53
C PRO A 143 10.74 -6.20 21.10
N THR A 144 11.39 -5.05 20.91
CA THR A 144 11.92 -4.69 19.61
C THR A 144 13.19 -5.45 19.33
N VAL A 145 13.37 -5.88 18.08
CA VAL A 145 14.64 -6.46 17.61
C VAL A 145 15.77 -5.45 17.83
N ASN A 146 16.94 -5.92 18.25
CA ASN A 146 18.10 -5.12 18.66
C ASN A 146 17.96 -4.32 19.97
N SER A 147 16.83 -4.40 20.67
CA SER A 147 16.76 -3.80 22.02
C SER A 147 17.54 -4.63 23.04
N THR A 148 18.04 -3.92 24.06
CA THR A 148 18.68 -4.53 25.24
C THR A 148 17.64 -4.62 26.35
N LEU A 149 17.46 -5.82 26.90
CA LEU A 149 16.65 -6.06 28.09
C LEU A 149 17.58 -6.41 29.25
N GLN A 150 17.21 -6.05 30.46
CA GLN A 150 17.88 -6.51 31.66
C GLN A 150 17.08 -7.62 32.30
N ILE A 151 17.74 -8.71 32.67
CA ILE A 151 17.15 -9.80 33.44
C ILE A 151 17.72 -9.70 34.86
N SER A 152 16.84 -9.76 35.87
CA SER A 152 17.23 -9.71 37.27
C SER A 152 16.49 -10.78 38.08
N GLY A 153 17.23 -11.57 38.87
CA GLY A 153 16.66 -12.70 39.61
C GLY A 153 17.72 -13.49 40.36
N GLY A 154 17.37 -14.07 41.52
CA GLY A 154 18.29 -14.89 42.32
C GLY A 154 19.54 -14.17 42.85
N GLY A 155 19.50 -12.82 42.94
CA GLY A 155 20.66 -12.00 43.32
C GLY A 155 21.57 -11.61 42.15
N ASN A 156 21.32 -12.12 40.94
CA ASN A 156 22.10 -11.83 39.74
C ASN A 156 21.35 -10.86 38.82
N SER A 157 22.10 -10.06 38.06
CA SER A 157 21.56 -9.23 37.01
C SER A 157 22.47 -9.18 35.79
N GLU A 158 21.88 -9.28 34.61
CA GLU A 158 22.62 -9.14 33.35
C GLU A 158 21.79 -8.44 32.26
N ALA A 159 22.49 -7.79 31.33
CA ALA A 159 21.91 -7.15 30.16
C ALA A 159 22.06 -8.07 28.94
N VAL A 160 20.94 -8.39 28.28
CA VAL A 160 20.89 -9.26 27.11
C VAL A 160 20.38 -8.49 25.89
N ARG A 161 21.03 -8.68 24.74
CA ARG A 161 20.64 -8.06 23.48
C ARG A 161 19.92 -9.05 22.57
N LEU A 162 18.78 -8.61 22.04
CA LEU A 162 17.90 -9.39 21.18
C LEU A 162 18.34 -9.33 19.72
N VAL A 163 18.59 -10.48 19.10
CA VAL A 163 18.95 -10.61 17.67
C VAL A 163 17.70 -10.77 16.81
N SER A 164 16.73 -11.55 17.29
CA SER A 164 15.48 -11.80 16.59
C SER A 164 14.34 -11.95 17.60
N VAL A 165 13.13 -11.58 17.19
CA VAL A 165 11.91 -11.72 17.99
C VAL A 165 10.81 -12.28 17.10
N LYS A 166 10.36 -13.49 17.41
CA LYS A 166 9.24 -14.15 16.75
C LYS A 166 8.05 -14.20 17.70
N VAL A 167 6.90 -13.72 17.24
CA VAL A 167 5.67 -13.73 18.03
C VAL A 167 4.81 -14.93 17.64
N GLU A 168 4.40 -15.72 18.64
CA GLU A 168 3.53 -16.87 18.46
C GLU A 168 2.31 -16.76 19.38
N ASN A 169 1.11 -16.89 18.83
CA ASN A 169 -0.09 -17.04 19.65
C ASN A 169 -0.26 -18.52 19.99
N ARG A 170 -0.29 -18.85 21.28
CA ARG A 170 -0.43 -20.21 21.79
C ARG A 170 -1.67 -20.31 22.69
N THR A 171 -2.40 -21.41 22.55
CA THR A 171 -3.51 -21.75 23.43
C THR A 171 -2.96 -22.44 24.69
N TYR A 172 -3.36 -21.97 25.86
CA TYR A 172 -3.09 -22.60 27.16
C TYR A 172 -4.42 -22.95 27.82
N SER A 173 -4.41 -23.98 28.68
CA SER A 173 -5.60 -24.41 29.42
C SER A 173 -5.33 -24.31 30.92
N TYR A 174 -6.33 -23.94 31.69
CA TYR A 174 -6.28 -24.01 33.15
C TYR A 174 -7.53 -24.68 33.70
N SER A 175 -7.40 -25.33 34.86
CA SER A 175 -8.51 -26.01 35.52
C SER A 175 -9.29 -25.02 36.40
N THR A 176 -10.60 -24.99 36.25
CA THR A 176 -11.53 -24.28 37.14
C THR A 176 -12.74 -25.16 37.38
N SER A 177 -13.05 -25.43 38.65
CA SER A 177 -14.20 -26.25 39.06
C SER A 177 -14.33 -27.59 38.33
N GLY A 178 -13.20 -28.25 38.05
CA GLY A 178 -13.18 -29.58 37.40
C GLY A 178 -13.28 -29.58 35.87
N ALA A 179 -13.35 -28.41 35.21
CA ALA A 179 -13.31 -28.27 33.76
C ALA A 179 -12.06 -27.50 33.30
N PHE A 180 -11.50 -27.89 32.16
CA PHE A 180 -10.41 -27.15 31.50
C PHE A 180 -11.01 -26.05 30.63
N VAL A 181 -10.56 -24.81 30.86
CA VAL A 181 -10.92 -23.65 30.04
C VAL A 181 -9.69 -23.15 29.31
N ASP A 182 -9.82 -22.98 27.99
CA ASP A 182 -8.74 -22.52 27.12
C ASP A 182 -8.68 -20.98 27.08
N TYR A 183 -7.46 -20.45 27.05
CA TYR A 183 -7.19 -19.03 26.83
C TYR A 183 -6.01 -18.85 25.88
N GLN A 184 -6.01 -17.76 25.12
CA GLN A 184 -4.92 -17.40 24.21
C GLN A 184 -3.87 -16.57 24.95
N ALA A 185 -2.60 -16.85 24.68
CA ALA A 185 -1.48 -16.03 25.12
C ALA A 185 -0.49 -15.81 23.99
N GLN A 186 0.19 -14.67 24.04
CA GLN A 186 1.25 -14.34 23.10
C GLN A 186 2.59 -14.73 23.72
N VAL A 187 3.38 -15.52 22.98
CA VAL A 187 4.72 -15.94 23.38
C VAL A 187 5.72 -15.37 22.39
N CYS A 188 6.61 -14.52 22.89
CA CYS A 188 7.70 -13.95 22.13
C CYS A 188 8.93 -14.84 22.28
N VAL A 189 9.25 -15.57 21.21
CA VAL A 189 10.46 -16.38 21.08
C VAL A 189 11.58 -15.46 20.61
N CYS A 190 12.48 -15.15 21.52
CA CYS A 190 13.56 -14.21 21.31
C CYS A 190 14.89 -14.95 21.20
N GLU A 191 15.75 -14.52 20.28
CA GLU A 191 17.13 -15.01 20.18
C GLU A 191 18.09 -13.96 20.75
N LEU A 192 19.06 -14.41 21.55
CA LEU A 192 20.03 -13.57 22.21
C LEU A 192 21.36 -13.60 21.46
N GLN A 193 22.04 -12.45 21.41
CA GLN A 193 23.36 -12.35 20.76
C GLN A 193 24.40 -13.22 21.47
N ASN A 194 24.42 -13.14 22.79
CA ASN A 194 25.23 -13.96 23.68
C ASN A 194 24.31 -14.84 24.53
N GLY A 195 24.79 -16.02 24.94
CA GLY A 195 24.05 -16.86 25.88
C GLY A 195 23.94 -16.19 27.26
N LEU A 196 22.93 -16.58 28.03
CA LEU A 196 22.77 -16.14 29.42
C LEU A 196 24.00 -16.49 30.25
N LYS A 197 24.44 -15.59 31.14
CA LYS A 197 25.58 -15.84 32.04
C LYS A 197 25.18 -16.52 33.34
N HIS A 198 23.88 -16.57 33.65
CA HIS A 198 23.36 -17.16 34.88
C HIS A 198 22.02 -17.87 34.62
N ASP A 199 21.64 -18.75 35.54
CA ASP A 199 20.33 -19.37 35.56
C ASP A 199 19.26 -18.38 36.04
N TYR A 200 18.12 -18.35 35.34
CA TYR A 200 16.96 -17.54 35.71
C TYR A 200 15.71 -18.40 35.84
N SER A 201 15.09 -18.32 37.02
CA SER A 201 13.79 -18.95 37.28
C SER A 201 12.68 -18.13 36.64
N GLY A 202 11.86 -18.74 35.78
CA GLY A 202 10.73 -18.06 35.14
C GLY A 202 9.40 -18.40 35.82
N THR A 203 8.33 -17.80 35.31
CA THR A 203 6.96 -18.06 35.78
C THR A 203 6.25 -19.01 34.80
N PRO A 204 5.57 -20.07 35.29
CA PRO A 204 4.68 -20.86 34.47
C PRO A 204 3.52 -20.02 33.90
N ALA A 205 3.00 -20.42 32.74
CA ALA A 205 1.89 -19.71 32.10
C ALA A 205 0.67 -19.61 33.03
N ASN A 206 0.19 -18.39 33.25
CA ASN A 206 -1.00 -18.12 34.06
C ASN A 206 -1.92 -17.09 33.39
N ARG A 207 -3.22 -17.18 33.69
CA ARG A 207 -4.26 -16.30 33.12
C ARG A 207 -4.20 -14.85 33.59
N LEU A 208 -3.53 -14.58 34.71
CA LEU A 208 -3.40 -13.24 35.26
C LEU A 208 -2.36 -12.42 34.49
N PHE A 209 -1.49 -13.10 33.72
CA PHE A 209 -0.34 -12.51 33.05
C PHE A 209 0.60 -11.80 34.04
N GLU A 210 0.69 -12.34 35.25
CA GLU A 210 1.51 -11.80 36.33
C GLU A 210 2.72 -12.69 36.61
N ARG A 211 3.87 -12.07 36.90
CA ARG A 211 5.09 -12.77 37.31
C ARG A 211 4.93 -13.29 38.75
N THR A 212 5.45 -14.47 39.05
CA THR A 212 5.57 -14.95 40.43
C THR A 212 6.64 -14.15 41.17
N GLN A 213 6.41 -13.73 42.42
CA GLN A 213 7.33 -12.84 43.15
C GLN A 213 8.79 -13.32 43.22
N THR A 214 9.02 -14.64 43.21
CA THR A 214 10.36 -15.26 43.26
C THR A 214 11.02 -15.48 41.89
N ALA A 215 10.30 -15.25 40.78
CA ALA A 215 10.82 -15.42 39.42
C ALA A 215 11.60 -14.18 38.94
N ALA A 216 12.43 -14.34 37.92
CA ALA A 216 13.25 -13.28 37.36
C ALA A 216 12.39 -12.20 36.66
N ALA A 217 12.70 -10.94 36.96
CA ALA A 217 12.09 -9.78 36.34
C ALA A 217 12.83 -9.41 35.04
N ILE A 218 12.08 -8.88 34.09
CA ILE A 218 12.60 -8.33 32.83
C ILE A 218 12.41 -6.82 32.91
N ASN A 219 13.46 -6.04 32.80
CA ASN A 219 13.39 -4.59 32.78
C ASN A 219 13.82 -4.06 31.42
N ARG A 220 13.16 -2.98 30.97
CA ARG A 220 13.64 -2.23 29.80
C ARG A 220 14.89 -1.47 30.19
N MET A 221 15.93 -1.54 29.37
CA MET A 221 17.09 -0.69 29.60
C MET A 221 16.81 0.73 29.11
N LEU A 222 17.00 1.70 29.99
CA LEU A 222 17.02 3.11 29.64
C LEU A 222 18.47 3.49 29.32
N VAL A 223 18.67 4.22 28.23
CA VAL A 223 19.94 4.88 27.97
C VAL A 223 20.09 5.99 28.99
N ALA A 224 21.06 5.85 29.88
CA ALA A 224 21.43 6.89 30.82
C ALA A 224 22.55 7.73 30.19
N ASP A 225 22.47 9.05 30.32
CA ASP A 225 23.52 9.98 29.89
C ASP A 225 24.68 9.94 30.90
N ALA A 226 25.33 8.79 31.01
CA ALA A 226 26.32 8.48 32.06
C ALA A 226 27.69 9.12 31.79
N ALA A 227 27.98 9.47 30.53
CA ALA A 227 29.30 9.87 30.06
C ALA A 227 29.23 10.75 28.81
N ARG A 228 29.95 11.89 28.82
CA ARG A 228 30.17 12.72 27.62
C ARG A 228 31.48 12.29 26.96
N PHE A 229 31.41 11.96 25.68
CA PHE A 229 32.57 11.66 24.85
C PHE A 229 32.85 12.83 23.90
N TYR A 230 34.13 13.18 23.75
CA TYR A 230 34.57 14.25 22.87
C TYR A 230 35.41 13.67 21.73
N GLY A 231 34.99 13.87 20.49
CA GLY A 231 35.66 13.36 19.29
C GLY A 231 35.93 14.45 18.26
N VAL A 232 36.40 14.05 17.08
CA VAL A 232 36.64 14.92 15.92
C VAL A 232 36.05 14.30 14.67
N SER A 233 35.49 15.13 13.79
CA SER A 233 34.93 14.69 12.51
C SER A 233 35.42 15.59 11.38
N ARG A 234 35.55 15.02 10.18
CA ARG A 234 36.01 15.76 9.00
C ARG A 234 34.87 16.59 8.42
N LEU A 235 35.19 17.80 7.97
CA LEU A 235 34.27 18.61 7.19
C LEU A 235 34.13 18.02 5.79
N VAL A 236 32.89 17.91 5.29
CA VAL A 236 32.58 17.50 3.91
C VAL A 236 32.80 18.66 2.93
N VAL A 237 32.57 19.88 3.42
CA VAL A 237 32.75 21.12 2.67
C VAL A 237 33.60 22.06 3.51
N ASN A 238 34.56 22.74 2.90
CA ASN A 238 35.38 23.74 3.58
C ASN A 238 34.49 24.84 4.17
N ALA A 239 34.57 25.05 5.47
CA ALA A 239 33.87 26.13 6.16
C ALA A 239 34.68 27.44 6.07
N ALA A 240 33.98 28.56 5.89
CA ALA A 240 34.56 29.90 5.91
C ALA A 240 34.15 30.66 7.18
N THR A 241 34.92 31.68 7.54
CA THR A 241 34.59 32.56 8.66
C THR A 241 33.28 33.32 8.34
N GLY A 242 32.23 33.11 9.13
CA GLY A 242 30.90 33.70 8.93
C GLY A 242 29.81 32.68 8.59
N ASP A 243 30.15 31.43 8.32
CA ASP A 243 29.15 30.37 8.09
C ASP A 243 28.38 30.04 9.38
N LEU A 244 27.05 30.01 9.30
CA LEU A 244 26.16 29.71 10.43
C LEU A 244 25.94 28.20 10.65
N SER A 245 26.34 27.36 9.71
CA SER A 245 26.28 25.91 9.80
C SER A 245 27.43 25.27 9.02
N VAL A 246 27.88 24.11 9.48
CA VAL A 246 28.97 23.35 8.85
C VAL A 246 28.56 21.90 8.62
N LYS A 247 28.89 21.36 7.45
CA LYS A 247 28.58 19.97 7.11
C LYS A 247 29.76 19.07 7.46
N VAL A 248 29.55 18.16 8.39
CA VAL A 248 30.52 17.13 8.80
C VAL A 248 30.16 15.78 8.18
N ASP A 249 31.16 14.92 8.01
CA ASP A 249 31.00 13.58 7.44
C ASP A 249 30.12 12.71 8.36
N ARG A 250 30.37 12.83 9.67
CA ARG A 250 29.67 12.07 10.69
C ARG A 250 29.59 12.84 12.02
N ILE A 251 28.54 12.63 12.80
CA ILE A 251 28.40 13.22 14.16
C ILE A 251 28.63 12.21 15.28
N ASP A 252 28.50 10.92 14.98
CA ASP A 252 28.75 9.80 15.87
C ASP A 252 30.16 9.21 15.66
N THR A 253 30.72 8.64 16.72
CA THR A 253 32.01 7.95 16.68
C THR A 253 31.86 6.62 17.40
N GLN A 254 32.56 5.60 16.91
CA GLN A 254 32.53 4.28 17.48
C GLN A 254 33.36 4.23 18.76
N ILE A 255 32.75 3.77 19.87
CA ILE A 255 33.45 3.60 21.16
C ILE A 255 33.96 2.16 21.31
N ALA A 256 33.24 1.19 20.74
CA ALA A 256 33.61 -0.22 20.73
C ALA A 256 33.37 -0.84 19.34
N PRO A 257 34.25 -1.72 18.87
CA PRO A 257 34.03 -2.53 17.67
C PRO A 257 32.71 -3.29 17.81
N THR A 258 31.76 -3.05 16.90
CA THR A 258 30.49 -3.76 16.85
C THR A 258 30.27 -4.25 15.43
N SER A 259 29.79 -5.49 15.31
CA SER A 259 29.47 -6.08 14.01
C SER A 259 28.25 -5.36 13.41
N THR A 260 28.40 -4.77 12.24
CA THR A 260 27.29 -4.27 11.43
C THR A 260 26.73 -5.42 10.60
N THR A 261 25.42 -5.63 10.64
CA THR A 261 24.73 -6.54 9.71
C THR A 261 23.90 -5.71 8.74
N GLU A 262 24.03 -5.99 7.45
CA GLU A 262 23.19 -5.39 6.43
C GLU A 262 21.88 -6.15 6.31
N ILE A 263 20.78 -5.43 6.16
CA ILE A 263 19.47 -6.01 5.84
C ILE A 263 19.02 -5.35 4.54
N SER A 264 18.89 -6.15 3.49
CA SER A 264 18.30 -5.70 2.22
C SER A 264 16.78 -5.61 2.38
N ILE A 265 16.21 -4.44 2.11
CA ILE A 265 14.78 -4.29 1.87
C ILE A 265 14.57 -4.39 0.36
N THR A 266 14.11 -5.55 -0.12
CA THR A 266 13.91 -5.83 -1.55
C THR A 266 12.42 -5.84 -1.87
N ASP A 267 12.02 -5.22 -2.98
CA ASP A 267 10.64 -5.22 -3.52
C ASP A 267 9.54 -4.67 -2.59
N THR A 268 9.90 -3.94 -1.52
CA THR A 268 8.93 -3.19 -0.72
C THR A 268 8.50 -1.92 -1.47
N SER A 269 7.19 -1.74 -1.63
CA SER A 269 6.63 -0.46 -2.07
C SER A 269 6.97 0.63 -1.06
N ALA A 270 7.69 1.68 -1.50
CA ALA A 270 8.06 2.82 -0.66
C ALA A 270 6.83 3.57 -0.09
N ALA A 271 5.69 3.50 -0.79
CA ALA A 271 4.44 4.13 -0.37
C ALA A 271 3.47 3.17 0.34
N GLY A 272 3.73 1.86 0.30
CA GLY A 272 2.78 0.86 0.78
C GLY A 272 1.47 0.81 -0.03
N SER A 273 0.44 0.19 0.54
CA SER A 273 -0.92 0.14 -0.01
C SER A 273 -1.89 0.87 0.90
N SER A 274 -2.83 1.61 0.32
CA SER A 274 -3.92 2.27 1.04
C SER A 274 -5.28 1.73 0.60
N ILE A 275 -6.23 1.69 1.53
CA ILE A 275 -7.61 1.29 1.27
C ILE A 275 -8.48 2.54 1.33
N ALA A 276 -8.76 3.15 0.19
CA ALA A 276 -9.65 4.31 0.13
C ALA A 276 -11.11 3.87 0.21
N LEU A 277 -11.80 4.25 1.29
CA LEU A 277 -13.25 4.12 1.34
C LEU A 277 -13.88 5.11 0.37
N VAL A 278 -14.49 4.59 -0.68
CA VAL A 278 -15.20 5.36 -1.70
C VAL A 278 -16.69 5.18 -1.48
N ARG A 279 -17.40 6.26 -1.19
CA ARG A 279 -18.85 6.21 -0.99
C ARG A 279 -19.57 5.81 -2.28
N SER A 280 -20.52 4.89 -2.17
CA SER A 280 -21.37 4.41 -3.28
C SER A 280 -22.54 5.37 -3.56
N GLY A 281 -22.22 6.66 -3.75
CA GLY A 281 -23.17 7.75 -3.95
C GLY A 281 -23.99 8.16 -2.71
N ALA A 282 -25.02 8.98 -2.91
CA ALA A 282 -25.82 9.54 -1.81
C ALA A 282 -26.86 8.56 -1.21
N GLY A 283 -27.06 7.39 -1.83
CA GLY A 283 -28.02 6.39 -1.38
C GLY A 283 -27.75 5.81 0.00
N VAL A 284 -28.79 5.26 0.63
CA VAL A 284 -28.74 4.59 1.94
C VAL A 284 -29.25 3.17 1.78
N VAL A 285 -28.58 2.20 2.42
CA VAL A 285 -29.04 0.82 2.54
C VAL A 285 -29.71 0.65 3.89
N THR A 286 -30.93 0.11 3.90
CA THR A 286 -31.69 -0.19 5.11
C THR A 286 -31.84 -1.70 5.28
N LEU A 287 -31.51 -2.21 6.46
CA LEU A 287 -31.66 -3.60 6.87
C LEU A 287 -32.47 -3.66 8.16
N THR A 288 -33.26 -4.72 8.34
CA THR A 288 -33.95 -4.99 9.60
C THR A 288 -33.45 -6.30 10.22
N THR A 289 -33.23 -6.30 11.54
CA THR A 289 -32.82 -7.51 12.27
C THR A 289 -33.45 -7.55 13.66
N ALA A 290 -33.79 -8.75 14.13
CA ALA A 290 -34.25 -8.99 15.50
C ALA A 290 -33.16 -9.64 16.39
N ALA A 291 -31.94 -9.81 15.87
CA ALA A 291 -30.84 -10.41 16.62
C ALA A 291 -30.40 -9.52 17.79
N LEU A 292 -29.99 -10.17 18.89
CA LEU A 292 -29.54 -9.52 20.11
C LEU A 292 -28.23 -8.75 19.87
N MET A 293 -28.25 -7.43 20.12
CA MET A 293 -27.03 -6.64 20.26
C MET A 293 -26.67 -6.58 21.74
N GLY A 294 -25.47 -7.01 22.11
CA GLY A 294 -25.09 -7.11 23.52
C GLY A 294 -23.62 -7.52 23.67
N PRO A 295 -23.20 -7.91 24.90
CA PRO A 295 -21.80 -8.22 25.20
C PRO A 295 -21.13 -9.16 24.21
N ASN A 296 -20.03 -8.72 23.61
CA ASN A 296 -19.21 -9.48 22.64
C ASN A 296 -19.95 -9.89 21.35
N ALA A 297 -21.11 -9.31 21.06
CA ALA A 297 -21.82 -9.60 19.82
C ALA A 297 -21.08 -8.98 18.62
N THR A 298 -21.09 -9.67 17.48
CA THR A 298 -20.52 -9.17 16.23
C THR A 298 -21.57 -9.22 15.13
N PHE A 299 -21.75 -8.11 14.42
CA PHE A 299 -22.71 -7.98 13.31
C PHE A 299 -21.97 -7.63 12.02
N THR A 300 -22.33 -8.27 10.92
CA THR A 300 -21.77 -7.97 9.60
C THR A 300 -22.86 -7.41 8.69
N LEU A 301 -22.64 -6.23 8.13
CA LEU A 301 -23.56 -5.50 7.26
C LEU A 301 -23.57 -6.04 5.81
N GLY A 302 -22.61 -6.89 5.48
CA GLY A 302 -22.44 -7.48 4.14
C GLY A 302 -21.68 -6.60 3.15
N ASN A 303 -21.58 -5.29 3.43
CA ASN A 303 -20.83 -4.31 2.64
C ASN A 303 -19.94 -3.44 3.53
N PRO A 304 -18.83 -2.90 2.99
CA PRO A 304 -18.21 -1.73 3.58
C PRO A 304 -19.23 -0.56 3.65
N PHE A 305 -19.07 0.30 4.64
CA PHE A 305 -19.92 1.47 4.81
C PHE A 305 -19.08 2.70 5.09
N TYR A 306 -19.56 3.86 4.64
CA TYR A 306 -18.85 5.11 4.75
C TYR A 306 -18.92 5.64 6.17
N ALA A 307 -17.78 6.12 6.70
CA ALA A 307 -17.71 6.67 8.05
C ALA A 307 -18.70 7.83 8.26
N GLY A 308 -19.32 7.88 9.44
CA GLY A 308 -20.32 8.86 9.85
C GLY A 308 -21.72 8.64 9.26
N THR A 309 -21.98 7.52 8.58
CA THR A 309 -23.28 7.25 7.94
C THR A 309 -24.10 6.17 8.62
N LEU A 310 -23.54 5.43 9.58
CA LEU A 310 -24.26 4.38 10.28
C LEU A 310 -25.27 4.99 11.27
N SER A 311 -26.50 4.51 11.17
CA SER A 311 -27.58 4.81 12.11
C SER A 311 -28.39 3.55 12.36
N ILE A 312 -28.45 3.11 13.62
CA ILE A 312 -29.25 1.95 14.03
C ILE A 312 -30.31 2.43 15.00
N ALA A 313 -31.57 2.44 14.55
CA ALA A 313 -32.70 2.74 15.42
C ALA A 313 -32.98 1.53 16.33
N THR A 314 -32.92 1.75 17.64
CA THR A 314 -33.20 0.73 18.67
C THR A 314 -34.18 1.25 19.71
N SER A 315 -34.74 0.37 20.54
CA SER A 315 -35.58 0.74 21.68
C SER A 315 -34.84 1.53 22.77
N ALA A 316 -33.51 1.40 22.83
CA ALA A 316 -32.65 2.08 23.82
C ALA A 316 -32.09 3.42 23.32
N GLY A 317 -32.39 3.81 22.07
CA GLY A 317 -31.83 4.99 21.40
C GLY A 317 -31.19 4.64 20.05
N THR A 318 -30.54 5.61 19.42
CA THR A 318 -29.88 5.42 18.13
C THR A 318 -28.40 5.13 18.34
N ILE A 319 -27.91 4.04 17.74
CA ILE A 319 -26.48 3.76 17.68
C ILE A 319 -25.90 4.42 16.44
N THR A 320 -24.84 5.20 16.58
CA THR A 320 -24.11 5.85 15.50
C THR A 320 -22.65 5.45 15.49
N ASP A 321 -21.94 5.70 14.39
CA ASP A 321 -20.50 5.54 14.32
C ASP A 321 -19.75 6.88 14.46
N ASP A 322 -18.61 6.87 15.16
CA ASP A 322 -17.71 8.01 15.33
C ASP A 322 -16.24 7.55 15.32
N GLY A 323 -15.57 7.66 14.17
CA GLY A 323 -14.16 7.34 14.00
C GLY A 323 -13.81 5.91 14.41
N GLY A 324 -14.57 4.93 13.92
CA GLY A 324 -14.43 3.51 14.22
C GLY A 324 -15.00 3.08 15.58
N ARG A 325 -15.69 3.96 16.30
CA ARG A 325 -16.37 3.65 17.58
C ARG A 325 -17.88 3.60 17.39
N LEU A 326 -18.54 2.66 18.07
CA LEU A 326 -19.99 2.61 18.16
C LEU A 326 -20.47 3.41 19.35
N LYS A 327 -21.36 4.37 19.12
CA LYS A 327 -21.88 5.29 20.13
C LYS A 327 -23.36 5.09 20.34
N LEU A 328 -23.79 4.96 21.60
CA LEU A 328 -25.19 5.10 22.02
C LEU A 328 -25.28 6.35 22.89
N GLY A 329 -25.72 7.46 22.29
CA GLY A 329 -25.54 8.78 22.91
C GLY A 329 -24.05 9.09 23.12
N ALA A 330 -23.64 9.42 24.35
CA ALA A 330 -22.23 9.68 24.67
C ALA A 330 -21.40 8.40 24.90
N LEU A 331 -22.06 7.27 25.21
CA LEU A 331 -21.40 6.03 25.61
C LEU A 331 -20.80 5.31 24.41
N THR A 332 -19.54 4.90 24.51
CA THR A 332 -18.93 3.99 23.54
C THR A 332 -19.31 2.56 23.92
N ILE A 333 -20.01 1.85 23.03
CA ILE A 333 -20.53 0.50 23.27
C ILE A 333 -19.85 -0.57 22.39
N GLY A 334 -18.85 -0.19 21.62
CA GLY A 334 -18.15 -1.09 20.72
C GLY A 334 -17.29 -0.37 19.68
N THR A 335 -16.84 -1.13 18.69
CA THR A 335 -16.02 -0.68 17.56
C THR A 335 -16.67 -1.04 16.23
N ALA A 336 -16.32 -0.31 15.18
CA ALA A 336 -16.85 -0.47 13.85
C ALA A 336 -15.71 -0.51 12.83
N SER A 337 -15.67 -1.57 12.03
CA SER A 337 -14.76 -1.71 10.90
C SER A 337 -15.46 -1.25 9.63
N TYR A 338 -15.06 -0.08 9.10
CA TYR A 338 -15.63 0.49 7.89
C TYR A 338 -15.37 -0.35 6.65
N VAL A 339 -14.13 -0.85 6.49
CA VAL A 339 -13.74 -1.72 5.37
C VAL A 339 -14.39 -3.09 5.48
N GLY A 340 -14.42 -3.68 6.68
CA GLY A 340 -15.02 -5.00 6.90
C GLY A 340 -16.55 -5.00 6.91
N GLY A 341 -17.17 -3.84 7.10
CA GLY A 341 -18.61 -3.76 7.33
C GLY A 341 -19.04 -4.48 8.61
N THR A 342 -18.18 -4.48 9.63
CA THR A 342 -18.37 -5.28 10.86
C THR A 342 -18.50 -4.38 12.07
N LEU A 343 -19.50 -4.66 12.91
CA LEU A 343 -19.77 -3.97 14.17
C LEU A 343 -19.47 -4.95 15.30
N THR A 344 -18.58 -4.59 16.22
CA THR A 344 -18.19 -5.44 17.36
C THR A 344 -18.55 -4.74 18.66
N PHE A 345 -19.45 -5.34 19.43
CA PHE A 345 -19.91 -4.79 20.70
C PHE A 345 -18.96 -5.16 21.83
N ALA A 346 -18.67 -4.21 22.71
CA ALA A 346 -17.80 -4.41 23.86
C ALA A 346 -18.41 -5.41 24.87
N SER A 347 -17.61 -5.96 25.77
CA SER A 347 -18.07 -6.91 26.79
C SER A 347 -19.06 -6.32 27.80
N ASP A 348 -19.10 -5.00 27.93
CA ASP A 348 -19.98 -4.22 28.78
C ASP A 348 -21.12 -3.53 28.00
N ALA A 349 -21.27 -3.85 26.71
CA ALA A 349 -22.32 -3.27 25.89
C ALA A 349 -23.72 -3.63 26.44
N PRO A 350 -24.68 -2.70 26.44
CA PRO A 350 -26.04 -2.97 26.90
C PRO A 350 -26.71 -4.02 26.02
N GLN A 351 -27.55 -4.85 26.64
CA GLN A 351 -28.37 -5.80 25.90
C GLN A 351 -29.58 -5.11 25.28
N ILE A 352 -29.63 -5.10 23.95
CA ILE A 352 -30.68 -4.47 23.17
C ILE A 352 -31.39 -5.58 22.39
N THR A 353 -32.64 -5.85 22.75
CA THR A 353 -33.54 -6.83 22.11
C THR A 353 -34.50 -6.16 21.13
N GLY A 354 -35.36 -6.94 20.47
CA GLY A 354 -36.35 -6.43 19.52
C GLY A 354 -35.79 -6.07 18.14
N THR A 355 -36.72 -5.76 17.23
CA THR A 355 -36.42 -5.40 15.84
C THR A 355 -35.68 -4.06 15.78
N LYS A 356 -34.58 -4.02 15.03
CA LYS A 356 -33.76 -2.83 14.81
C LYS A 356 -33.69 -2.53 13.33
N ALA A 357 -33.76 -1.24 12.99
CA ALA A 357 -33.57 -0.76 11.63
C ALA A 357 -32.15 -0.19 11.52
N ILE A 358 -31.30 -0.86 10.75
CA ILE A 358 -29.93 -0.46 10.46
C ILE A 358 -29.95 0.30 9.13
N SER A 359 -29.44 1.52 9.12
CA SER A 359 -29.28 2.34 7.92
C SER A 359 -27.83 2.80 7.79
N PHE A 360 -27.24 2.68 6.61
CA PHE A 360 -25.87 3.16 6.37
C PHE A 360 -25.66 3.56 4.90
N GLY A 361 -24.71 4.46 4.65
CA GLY A 361 -24.23 4.78 3.32
C GLY A 361 -23.23 3.72 2.86
N PRO A 362 -23.56 2.88 1.87
CA PRO A 362 -22.63 1.86 1.40
C PRO A 362 -21.37 2.48 0.80
N ALA A 363 -20.26 1.74 0.88
CA ALA A 363 -18.98 2.14 0.31
C ALA A 363 -18.29 0.95 -0.37
N ALA A 364 -17.38 1.26 -1.29
CA ALA A 364 -16.35 0.35 -1.75
C ALA A 364 -15.03 0.61 -1.03
N ALA A 365 -14.21 -0.42 -0.96
CA ALA A 365 -12.89 -0.37 -0.35
C ALA A 365 -11.83 -0.92 -1.33
N PRO A 366 -11.61 -0.25 -2.48
CA PRO A 366 -10.53 -0.60 -3.39
C PRO A 366 -9.17 -0.49 -2.69
N ILE A 367 -8.26 -1.40 -3.06
CA ILE A 367 -6.87 -1.36 -2.65
C ILE A 367 -6.10 -0.62 -3.74
N GLU A 368 -5.38 0.42 -3.33
CA GLU A 368 -4.57 1.26 -4.21
C GLU A 368 -3.15 1.39 -3.66
N LEU A 369 -2.23 1.83 -4.51
CA LEU A 369 -0.95 2.37 -4.01
C LEU A 369 -1.25 3.67 -3.28
N ALA A 370 -0.65 3.90 -2.11
CA ALA A 370 -0.80 5.17 -1.45
C ALA A 370 -0.06 6.27 -2.23
N ASP A 371 -0.63 7.46 -2.30
CA ASP A 371 0.14 8.66 -2.59
C ASP A 371 0.99 9.02 -1.38
N SER A 372 2.14 9.64 -1.61
CA SER A 372 3.07 10.01 -0.53
C SER A 372 3.65 11.40 -0.68
N ALA A 373 3.98 12.01 0.45
CA ALA A 373 4.71 13.25 0.56
C ALA A 373 5.58 13.21 1.82
N SER A 374 6.64 14.00 1.87
CA SER A 374 7.48 14.11 3.05
C SER A 374 7.90 15.54 3.34
N ILE A 375 8.20 15.80 4.61
CA ILE A 375 8.84 17.03 5.08
C ILE A 375 10.13 16.62 5.79
N ALA A 376 11.27 17.02 5.21
CA ALA A 376 12.57 16.81 5.81
C ALA A 376 12.72 17.58 7.12
N VAL A 377 13.29 16.93 8.14
CA VAL A 377 13.57 17.51 9.47
C VAL A 377 15.01 17.99 9.50
N THR A 378 15.21 19.30 9.52
CA THR A 378 16.50 19.96 9.68
C THR A 378 16.62 20.57 11.07
N ALA A 379 17.81 21.03 11.46
CA ALA A 379 18.00 21.69 12.75
C ALA A 379 17.13 22.96 12.88
N GLU A 380 16.89 23.67 11.77
CA GLU A 380 16.15 24.92 11.71
C GLU A 380 14.62 24.71 11.78
N ASN A 381 14.11 23.61 11.24
CA ASN A 381 12.66 23.35 11.18
C ASN A 381 12.16 22.30 12.19
N ARG A 382 13.06 21.76 13.03
CA ARG A 382 12.73 20.74 14.04
C ARG A 382 11.71 21.28 15.05
N ARG A 383 10.49 20.78 14.94
CA ARG A 383 9.36 21.09 15.83
C ARG A 383 8.45 19.88 15.99
N ILE A 384 7.34 20.03 16.69
CA ILE A 384 6.32 18.97 16.83
C ILE A 384 5.13 19.14 15.87
N ASN A 385 4.95 20.32 15.27
CA ASN A 385 3.82 20.59 14.37
C ASN A 385 4.28 20.57 12.91
N TYR A 386 3.72 19.69 12.08
CA TYR A 386 4.06 19.61 10.65
C TYR A 386 2.82 19.72 9.77
N PRO A 387 2.25 20.92 9.61
CA PRO A 387 1.09 21.08 8.76
C PRO A 387 1.42 20.84 7.29
N LEU A 388 0.55 20.14 6.58
CA LEU A 388 0.64 19.89 5.14
C LEU A 388 -0.75 20.02 4.52
N THR A 389 -0.86 20.74 3.41
CA THR A 389 -2.10 20.78 2.62
C THR A 389 -1.97 19.84 1.43
N ILE A 390 -2.87 18.87 1.35
CA ILE A 390 -2.93 17.90 0.27
C ILE A 390 -4.13 18.22 -0.61
N LEU A 391 -3.86 18.48 -1.88
CA LEU A 391 -4.88 18.72 -2.90
C LEU A 391 -4.67 17.68 -4.02
N PRO A 392 -5.71 16.94 -4.43
CA PRO A 392 -7.02 16.82 -3.79
C PRO A 392 -6.97 16.25 -2.36
N PRO A 393 -7.94 16.57 -1.48
CA PRO A 393 -7.96 16.07 -0.10
C PRO A 393 -7.92 14.54 -0.02
N PRO A 394 -7.27 13.98 1.02
CA PRO A 394 -7.17 12.54 1.21
C PRO A 394 -8.56 11.90 1.43
N ALA A 395 -8.68 10.63 1.05
CA ALA A 395 -9.85 9.82 1.39
C ALA A 395 -9.94 9.61 2.92
N PRO A 396 -11.11 9.82 3.56
CA PRO A 396 -11.26 9.60 4.99
C PRO A 396 -10.82 8.21 5.44
N GLY A 397 -10.04 8.17 6.51
CA GLY A 397 -9.52 6.96 7.13
C GLY A 397 -8.24 6.42 6.48
N THR A 398 -7.78 7.03 5.38
CA THR A 398 -6.60 6.55 4.64
C THR A 398 -5.30 7.21 5.05
N LEU A 399 -5.37 8.42 5.61
CA LEU A 399 -4.19 9.19 5.90
C LEU A 399 -3.39 8.52 7.03
N ARG A 400 -2.08 8.37 6.80
CA ARG A 400 -1.07 7.98 7.79
C ARG A 400 0.03 9.02 7.82
N VAL A 401 0.47 9.39 9.01
CA VAL A 401 1.62 10.28 9.22
C VAL A 401 2.66 9.52 10.03
N ALA A 402 3.81 9.24 9.45
CA ALA A 402 4.90 8.54 10.12
C ALA A 402 6.07 9.48 10.39
N TYR A 403 6.69 9.36 11.56
CA TYR A 403 7.87 10.13 11.92
C TYR A 403 8.86 9.30 12.73
N ARG A 404 10.13 9.72 12.74
CA ARG A 404 11.19 9.06 13.50
C ARG A 404 11.64 9.94 14.66
N ALA A 405 11.70 9.38 15.86
CA ALA A 405 12.25 10.03 17.04
C ALA A 405 13.02 9.03 17.90
N GLY A 406 14.20 9.41 18.40
CA GLY A 406 15.06 8.51 19.17
C GLY A 406 15.39 7.23 18.39
N ALA A 407 15.58 7.34 17.08
CA ALA A 407 15.78 6.26 16.13
C ALA A 407 14.59 5.30 15.91
N ASN A 408 13.45 5.48 16.60
CA ASN A 408 12.25 4.66 16.48
C ASN A 408 11.19 5.30 15.56
N TRP A 409 10.42 4.47 14.86
CA TRP A 409 9.29 4.91 14.04
C TRP A 409 7.99 4.97 14.84
N TYR A 410 7.25 6.03 14.59
CA TYR A 410 5.95 6.32 15.18
C TYR A 410 4.96 6.67 14.08
N GLU A 411 3.69 6.30 14.24
CA GLU A 411 2.65 6.52 13.24
C GLU A 411 1.39 7.10 13.87
N LEU A 412 0.80 8.09 13.20
CA LEU A 412 -0.54 8.61 13.44
C LEU A 412 -1.45 8.16 12.30
N ALA A 413 -2.58 7.56 12.64
CA ALA A 413 -3.59 7.12 11.70
C ALA A 413 -4.84 7.98 11.77
N ASP A 414 -5.39 8.30 10.59
CA ASP A 414 -6.70 8.92 10.46
C ASP A 414 -7.81 7.93 10.82
N ASP A 415 -8.70 8.34 11.73
CA ASP A 415 -9.87 7.56 12.15
C ASP A 415 -11.08 7.67 11.21
N GLY A 416 -11.00 8.51 10.17
CA GLY A 416 -12.08 8.73 9.21
C GLY A 416 -13.09 9.80 9.63
N ALA A 417 -12.98 10.31 10.86
CA ALA A 417 -13.76 11.43 11.38
C ALA A 417 -12.94 12.74 11.41
N GLY A 418 -11.82 12.78 10.70
CA GLY A 418 -10.95 13.96 10.63
C GLY A 418 -9.95 14.07 11.77
N ARG A 419 -9.70 12.99 12.52
CA ARG A 419 -8.77 12.99 13.66
C ARG A 419 -7.61 12.02 13.41
N LEU A 420 -6.40 12.50 13.59
CA LEU A 420 -5.17 11.70 13.57
C LEU A 420 -4.83 11.22 14.97
N ARG A 421 -4.55 9.93 15.14
CA ARG A 421 -4.22 9.33 16.43
C ARG A 421 -3.14 8.26 16.28
N GLY A 422 -2.19 8.24 17.20
CA GLY A 422 -1.30 7.10 17.36
C GLY A 422 -1.97 5.96 18.14
N ALA A 423 -1.27 4.83 18.23
CA ALA A 423 -1.70 3.69 19.06
C ALA A 423 -1.86 4.07 20.55
N ASP A 424 -1.11 5.07 21.01
CA ASP A 424 -1.21 5.70 22.32
C ASP A 424 -1.20 7.24 22.17
N SER A 425 -1.78 7.97 23.12
CA SER A 425 -1.81 9.44 23.09
C SER A 425 -0.43 10.09 23.14
N SER A 426 0.57 9.41 23.73
CA SER A 426 1.98 9.85 23.79
C SER A 426 2.68 9.87 22.44
N ILE A 427 2.14 9.20 21.42
CA ILE A 427 2.68 9.19 20.05
C ILE A 427 2.32 10.49 19.32
N GLY A 428 1.28 11.18 19.76
CA GLY A 428 0.80 12.41 19.16
C GLY A 428 -0.65 12.31 18.68
N SER A 429 -1.12 13.43 18.16
CA SER A 429 -2.49 13.59 17.70
C SER A 429 -2.56 14.66 16.62
N GLY A 430 -3.70 14.77 15.95
CA GLY A 430 -3.89 15.84 14.99
C GLY A 430 -5.26 15.82 14.37
N ALA A 431 -5.42 16.64 13.34
CA ALA A 431 -6.64 16.70 12.57
C ALA A 431 -6.35 16.69 11.07
N VAL A 432 -7.33 16.21 10.31
CA VAL A 432 -7.40 16.36 8.86
C VAL A 432 -8.76 16.94 8.51
N ASP A 433 -8.74 18.01 7.72
CA ASP A 433 -9.92 18.61 7.13
C ASP A 433 -10.11 18.07 5.72
N TYR A 434 -11.15 17.26 5.51
CA TYR A 434 -11.44 16.67 4.19
C TYR A 434 -12.03 17.65 3.17
N VAL A 435 -12.38 18.87 3.59
CA VAL A 435 -12.85 19.93 2.69
C VAL A 435 -11.67 20.69 2.13
N THR A 436 -10.76 21.17 2.98
CA THR A 436 -9.60 21.95 2.56
C THR A 436 -8.39 21.09 2.19
N GLY A 437 -8.34 19.83 2.65
CA GLY A 437 -7.18 18.96 2.52
C GLY A 437 -6.05 19.29 3.49
N THR A 438 -6.30 20.17 4.46
CA THR A 438 -5.29 20.59 5.45
C THR A 438 -5.14 19.54 6.52
N ILE A 439 -3.89 19.14 6.76
CA ILE A 439 -3.49 18.19 7.78
C ILE A 439 -2.67 18.95 8.82
N ALA A 440 -3.00 18.79 10.09
CA ALA A 440 -2.30 19.39 11.21
C ALA A 440 -1.94 18.30 12.24
N PRO A 441 -0.82 17.58 12.04
CA PRO A 441 -0.30 16.64 13.02
C PRO A 441 0.56 17.38 14.06
N THR A 442 0.35 17.00 15.31
CA THR A 442 1.16 17.34 16.48
C THR A 442 1.82 16.06 16.97
N LEU A 443 3.12 15.91 16.70
CA LEU A 443 3.91 14.75 17.08
C LEU A 443 4.08 14.71 18.61
N GLY A 444 4.12 13.51 19.19
CA GLY A 444 4.28 13.34 20.63
C GLY A 444 5.68 13.65 21.15
N VAL A 445 6.69 13.56 20.29
CA VAL A 445 8.11 13.83 20.59
C VAL A 445 8.76 14.55 19.42
N LEU A 446 9.81 15.34 19.69
CA LEU A 446 10.60 15.99 18.66
C LEU A 446 11.26 14.95 17.73
N PRO A 447 11.03 15.01 16.41
CA PRO A 447 11.62 14.07 15.47
C PRO A 447 13.13 14.28 15.36
N ASP A 448 13.85 13.27 14.88
CA ASP A 448 15.30 13.29 14.76
C ASP A 448 15.74 14.21 13.61
N VAL A 449 16.79 15.02 13.82
CA VAL A 449 17.38 15.84 12.74
C VAL A 449 17.99 14.92 11.68
N GLY A 450 17.74 15.23 10.41
CA GLY A 450 18.12 14.39 9.27
C GLY A 450 17.12 13.27 8.94
N SER A 451 16.01 13.17 9.68
CA SER A 451 14.88 12.29 9.33
C SER A 451 13.82 13.02 8.49
N GLU A 452 12.73 12.32 8.13
CA GLU A 452 11.59 12.90 7.45
C GLU A 452 10.28 12.57 8.19
N VAL A 453 9.34 13.51 8.15
CA VAL A 453 7.93 13.25 8.47
C VAL A 453 7.22 12.86 7.18
N LEU A 454 6.70 11.65 7.13
CA LEU A 454 6.11 11.02 5.95
C LEU A 454 4.59 11.06 6.04
N TYR A 455 3.93 11.32 4.92
CA TYR A 455 2.47 11.33 4.77
C TYR A 455 2.11 10.33 3.69
N PHE A 456 1.12 9.48 3.96
CA PHE A 456 0.59 8.51 3.02
C PHE A 456 -0.93 8.60 2.98
N TRP A 457 -1.56 8.60 1.81
CA TRP A 457 -3.03 8.67 1.71
C TRP A 457 -3.56 8.00 0.45
N GLY A 458 -4.87 7.72 0.44
CA GLY A 458 -5.60 7.30 -0.75
C GLY A 458 -6.31 8.50 -1.39
N ALA A 459 -6.31 8.59 -2.72
CA ALA A 459 -6.92 9.70 -3.44
C ALA A 459 -8.36 9.40 -3.90
N LYS A 460 -9.31 10.30 -3.62
CA LYS A 460 -10.70 10.18 -4.11
C LYS A 460 -10.83 10.41 -5.61
N VAL A 461 -9.87 11.13 -6.20
CA VAL A 461 -9.93 11.70 -7.54
C VAL A 461 -10.06 10.67 -8.66
N ASN A 462 -9.63 9.43 -8.39
CA ASN A 462 -9.69 8.31 -9.31
C ASN A 462 -11.10 7.76 -9.49
N TYR A 463 -12.05 8.17 -8.64
CA TYR A 463 -13.39 7.62 -8.60
C TYR A 463 -14.44 8.66 -8.96
N ARG A 464 -15.48 8.19 -9.66
CA ARG A 464 -16.62 9.01 -10.05
C ARG A 464 -17.91 8.36 -9.58
N ASP A 465 -18.76 9.16 -8.95
CA ASP A 465 -20.11 8.73 -8.62
C ASP A 465 -20.97 8.67 -9.89
N ARG A 466 -21.62 7.52 -10.09
CA ARG A 466 -22.58 7.24 -11.17
C ARG A 466 -23.99 6.98 -10.64
N SER A 467 -24.24 7.23 -9.36
CA SER A 467 -25.56 7.07 -8.75
C SER A 467 -26.63 7.93 -9.46
N GLY A 468 -27.86 7.43 -9.54
CA GLY A 468 -28.98 8.10 -10.22
C GLY A 468 -28.90 8.18 -11.75
N THR A 469 -27.74 7.88 -12.37
CA THR A 469 -27.53 7.96 -13.82
C THR A 469 -27.67 6.62 -14.55
N LEU A 470 -27.99 5.54 -13.83
CA LEU A 470 -28.07 4.18 -14.39
C LEU A 470 -29.53 3.75 -14.53
N PRO A 471 -30.11 3.70 -15.73
CA PRO A 471 -31.26 2.85 -15.99
C PRO A 471 -30.75 1.40 -16.02
N ALA A 472 -30.51 0.83 -14.84
CA ALA A 472 -30.09 -0.56 -14.71
C ALA A 472 -31.26 -1.47 -15.14
N ALA A 473 -31.32 -1.82 -16.41
CA ALA A 473 -32.24 -2.83 -16.90
C ALA A 473 -31.66 -4.21 -16.56
N VAL A 474 -32.34 -4.92 -15.67
CA VAL A 474 -32.14 -6.35 -15.48
C VAL A 474 -32.44 -7.02 -16.82
N LEU A 475 -31.48 -7.81 -17.32
CA LEU A 475 -31.60 -8.51 -18.59
C LEU A 475 -31.04 -9.93 -18.49
N ILE A 476 -31.51 -10.78 -19.39
CA ILE A 476 -30.98 -12.13 -19.60
C ILE A 476 -30.35 -12.10 -20.99
N ARG A 477 -29.03 -12.24 -21.04
CA ARG A 477 -28.30 -12.27 -22.31
C ARG A 477 -28.26 -13.69 -22.86
N LEU A 478 -28.93 -13.90 -23.99
CA LEU A 478 -28.94 -15.16 -24.71
C LEU A 478 -28.08 -15.00 -25.97
N ALA A 479 -26.96 -15.69 -26.01
CA ALA A 479 -26.08 -15.75 -27.19
C ALA A 479 -26.38 -17.04 -27.95
N LEU A 480 -26.86 -16.92 -29.19
CA LEU A 480 -27.20 -18.08 -30.00
C LEU A 480 -25.93 -18.70 -30.57
N ASP A 481 -25.91 -20.03 -30.74
CA ASP A 481 -24.72 -20.74 -31.22
C ASP A 481 -24.36 -20.40 -32.67
N ASN A 482 -25.36 -20.04 -33.48
CA ASN A 482 -25.20 -19.70 -34.89
C ASN A 482 -25.36 -18.19 -35.10
N GLN A 483 -24.33 -17.58 -35.71
CA GLN A 483 -24.35 -16.17 -36.07
C GLN A 483 -25.30 -15.87 -37.24
N ALA A 484 -25.60 -14.60 -37.45
CA ALA A 484 -26.44 -14.12 -38.55
C ALA A 484 -27.88 -14.69 -38.52
N ALA A 485 -28.55 -14.52 -37.37
CA ALA A 485 -29.96 -14.86 -37.19
C ALA A 485 -30.85 -14.10 -38.21
N GLN A 486 -31.94 -14.72 -38.63
CA GLN A 486 -32.89 -14.13 -39.57
C GLN A 486 -33.92 -13.28 -38.81
N SER A 487 -34.10 -12.04 -39.26
CA SER A 487 -35.13 -11.14 -38.73
C SER A 487 -36.53 -11.74 -38.87
N SER A 488 -37.38 -11.46 -37.90
CA SER A 488 -38.77 -11.96 -37.77
C SER A 488 -38.89 -13.46 -37.49
N THR A 489 -37.82 -14.16 -37.14
CA THR A 489 -37.86 -15.63 -36.89
C THR A 489 -37.60 -16.04 -35.45
N ILE A 490 -37.17 -15.10 -34.60
CA ILE A 490 -36.80 -15.40 -33.22
C ILE A 490 -38.05 -15.44 -32.33
N THR A 491 -38.23 -16.55 -31.62
CA THR A 491 -39.18 -16.70 -30.52
C THR A 491 -38.44 -17.15 -29.28
N VAL A 492 -38.84 -16.64 -28.11
CA VAL A 492 -38.28 -17.01 -26.81
C VAL A 492 -39.43 -17.48 -25.93
N ASP A 493 -39.42 -18.75 -25.60
CA ASP A 493 -40.44 -19.43 -24.81
C ASP A 493 -39.89 -19.82 -23.44
N TRP A 494 -40.63 -19.53 -22.37
CA TRP A 494 -40.30 -19.97 -21.01
C TRP A 494 -41.56 -20.26 -20.19
N ASN A 495 -41.39 -20.88 -19.03
CA ASN A 495 -42.48 -21.16 -18.11
C ASN A 495 -42.08 -20.77 -16.68
N ASP A 496 -42.78 -19.79 -16.11
CA ASP A 496 -42.59 -19.26 -14.76
C ASP A 496 -43.74 -19.61 -13.80
N GLY A 497 -44.53 -20.63 -14.15
CA GLY A 497 -45.83 -20.96 -13.53
C GLY A 497 -46.99 -20.75 -14.51
N ALA A 498 -46.76 -19.98 -15.58
CA ALA A 498 -47.60 -19.90 -16.77
C ALA A 498 -46.71 -20.00 -18.03
N ALA A 499 -47.28 -20.42 -19.16
CA ALA A 499 -46.58 -20.38 -20.43
C ALA A 499 -46.37 -18.91 -20.86
N ARG A 500 -45.12 -18.56 -21.18
CA ARG A 500 -44.70 -17.21 -21.56
C ARG A 500 -43.99 -17.24 -22.91
N GLN A 501 -44.23 -16.22 -23.72
CA GLN A 501 -43.57 -16.09 -25.03
C GLN A 501 -43.23 -14.64 -25.36
N ALA A 502 -42.05 -14.45 -25.94
CA ALA A 502 -41.65 -13.21 -26.57
C ALA A 502 -41.20 -13.46 -28.01
N SER A 503 -41.66 -12.62 -28.93
CA SER A 503 -41.42 -12.78 -30.37
C SER A 503 -40.75 -11.55 -30.94
N ASP A 504 -39.83 -11.79 -31.87
CA ASP A 504 -39.13 -10.75 -32.62
C ASP A 504 -40.08 -9.99 -33.55
N ASN A 505 -40.10 -8.67 -33.42
CA ASN A 505 -40.91 -7.78 -34.27
C ASN A 505 -40.33 -7.57 -35.68
N GLY A 506 -39.26 -8.28 -36.04
CA GLY A 506 -38.54 -8.09 -37.29
C GLY A 506 -37.77 -6.78 -37.37
N SER A 507 -37.80 -6.02 -36.28
CA SER A 507 -37.26 -4.68 -36.17
C SER A 507 -36.16 -4.53 -35.13
N GLY A 508 -35.54 -5.64 -34.72
CA GLY A 508 -34.46 -5.65 -33.73
C GLY A 508 -34.96 -5.51 -32.30
N ALA A 509 -36.24 -5.81 -32.03
CA ALA A 509 -36.79 -5.81 -30.68
C ALA A 509 -37.77 -6.97 -30.44
N LEU A 510 -37.83 -7.45 -29.21
CA LEU A 510 -38.81 -8.42 -28.75
C LEU A 510 -40.11 -7.75 -28.29
N THR A 511 -41.21 -8.45 -28.47
CA THR A 511 -42.57 -8.08 -28.04
C THR A 511 -43.27 -9.29 -27.40
N GLY A 512 -44.25 -9.06 -26.52
CA GLY A 512 -44.97 -10.13 -25.80
C GLY A 512 -44.70 -10.08 -24.29
N ASP A 513 -44.47 -11.25 -23.68
CA ASP A 513 -44.18 -11.38 -22.24
C ASP A 513 -42.79 -10.86 -21.83
N ALA A 514 -41.96 -10.47 -22.81
CA ALA A 514 -40.69 -9.79 -22.60
C ALA A 514 -40.46 -8.74 -23.70
N THR A 515 -39.58 -7.78 -23.38
CA THR A 515 -39.05 -6.79 -24.31
C THR A 515 -37.54 -6.94 -24.45
N GLY A 516 -36.92 -6.13 -25.30
CA GLY A 516 -35.46 -6.01 -25.36
C GLY A 516 -34.90 -6.11 -26.77
N PRO A 517 -33.66 -5.65 -26.98
CA PRO A 517 -33.06 -5.59 -28.31
C PRO A 517 -32.59 -6.97 -28.79
N VAL A 518 -32.68 -7.17 -30.10
CA VAL A 518 -32.19 -8.33 -30.83
C VAL A 518 -31.16 -7.86 -31.84
N SER A 519 -29.93 -8.34 -31.72
CA SER A 519 -28.89 -8.12 -32.72
C SER A 519 -28.76 -9.36 -33.60
N TYR A 520 -29.23 -9.24 -34.85
CA TYR A 520 -29.22 -10.34 -35.81
C TYR A 520 -27.82 -10.69 -36.30
N ALA A 521 -26.99 -9.68 -36.57
CA ALA A 521 -25.63 -9.88 -37.06
C ALA A 521 -24.78 -10.66 -36.03
N THR A 522 -24.84 -10.26 -34.76
CA THR A 522 -24.09 -10.92 -33.67
C THR A 522 -24.83 -12.10 -33.04
N SER A 523 -26.08 -12.36 -33.42
CA SER A 523 -26.98 -13.37 -32.84
C SER A 523 -27.06 -13.32 -31.31
N THR A 524 -27.27 -12.11 -30.78
CA THR A 524 -27.41 -11.88 -29.33
C THR A 524 -28.74 -11.23 -29.01
N ILE A 525 -29.40 -11.74 -27.96
CA ILE A 525 -30.69 -11.25 -27.45
C ILE A 525 -30.49 -10.76 -26.02
N ASP A 526 -30.89 -9.52 -25.76
CA ASP A 526 -30.97 -8.99 -24.39
C ASP A 526 -32.43 -9.02 -23.93
N LEU A 527 -32.84 -10.18 -23.42
CA LEU A 527 -34.21 -10.44 -23.01
C LEU A 527 -34.53 -9.72 -21.69
N ARG A 528 -35.64 -8.98 -21.65
CA ARG A 528 -36.16 -8.28 -20.48
C ARG A 528 -37.58 -8.76 -20.18
N PRO A 529 -37.75 -9.84 -19.39
CA PRO A 529 -39.07 -10.34 -19.00
C PRO A 529 -39.88 -9.25 -18.28
N ASN A 530 -41.18 -9.15 -18.59
CA ASN A 530 -42.09 -8.22 -17.91
C ASN A 530 -42.26 -8.58 -16.43
N THR A 531 -42.15 -9.87 -16.12
CA THR A 531 -42.10 -10.43 -14.76
C THR A 531 -40.81 -11.20 -14.59
N LEU A 532 -40.05 -10.93 -13.52
CA LEU A 532 -38.78 -11.62 -13.27
C LEU A 532 -39.03 -13.11 -12.97
N PRO A 533 -38.50 -14.04 -13.78
CA PRO A 533 -38.74 -15.46 -13.59
C PRO A 533 -37.88 -16.04 -12.46
N PRO A 534 -38.31 -17.16 -11.83
CA PRO A 534 -37.48 -17.90 -10.88
C PRO A 534 -36.14 -18.34 -11.48
N SER A 535 -35.10 -18.46 -10.65
CA SER A 535 -33.72 -18.77 -11.10
C SER A 535 -33.57 -20.14 -11.77
N SER A 536 -34.54 -21.05 -11.63
CA SER A 536 -34.53 -22.39 -12.21
C SER A 536 -35.16 -22.47 -13.61
N VAL A 537 -35.74 -21.38 -14.13
CA VAL A 537 -36.46 -21.39 -15.41
C VAL A 537 -35.49 -21.54 -16.59
N ALA A 538 -35.84 -22.42 -17.52
CA ALA A 538 -35.15 -22.57 -18.81
C ALA A 538 -35.85 -21.74 -19.89
N PHE A 539 -35.06 -21.19 -20.82
CA PHE A 539 -35.55 -20.44 -21.97
C PHE A 539 -35.25 -21.24 -23.24
N THR A 540 -36.27 -21.46 -24.05
CA THR A 540 -36.14 -22.10 -25.36
C THR A 540 -36.23 -21.02 -26.42
N VAL A 541 -35.19 -20.87 -27.24
CA VAL A 541 -35.16 -19.92 -28.34
C VAL A 541 -35.31 -20.66 -29.66
N GLY A 542 -36.41 -20.42 -30.36
CA GLY A 542 -36.58 -20.80 -31.76
C GLY A 542 -36.06 -19.69 -32.66
N TYR A 543 -35.26 -20.02 -33.68
CA TYR A 543 -34.78 -19.04 -34.66
C TYR A 543 -34.40 -19.71 -35.98
N SER A 544 -34.35 -18.94 -37.07
CA SER A 544 -33.70 -19.36 -38.31
C SER A 544 -32.41 -18.59 -38.51
N HIS A 545 -31.39 -19.21 -39.11
CA HIS A 545 -30.13 -18.53 -39.41
C HIS A 545 -29.66 -18.81 -40.85
N GLY A 546 -28.85 -17.89 -41.38
CA GLY A 546 -28.17 -18.05 -42.67
C GLY A 546 -26.72 -18.50 -42.51
N THR A 547 -25.97 -18.49 -43.62
CA THR A 547 -24.50 -18.60 -43.58
C THR A 547 -23.92 -17.20 -43.29
N PRO A 548 -23.18 -17.01 -42.18
CA PRO A 548 -22.52 -15.75 -41.89
C PRO A 548 -21.34 -15.53 -42.85
N GLU A 549 -21.18 -14.31 -43.32
CA GLU A 549 -20.09 -13.85 -44.16
C GLU A 549 -19.37 -12.70 -43.44
N THR A 550 -18.03 -12.73 -43.43
CA THR A 550 -17.20 -11.66 -42.88
C THR A 550 -16.24 -11.17 -43.94
N LYS A 551 -16.15 -9.85 -44.13
CA LYS A 551 -15.19 -9.23 -45.04
C LYS A 551 -14.44 -8.10 -44.34
N THR A 552 -13.12 -8.13 -44.45
CA THR A 552 -12.25 -7.08 -43.95
C THR A 552 -11.78 -6.17 -45.08
N PHE A 553 -11.64 -4.88 -44.77
CA PHE A 553 -11.19 -3.83 -45.66
C PHE A 553 -10.01 -3.12 -44.97
N PRO A 554 -8.76 -3.56 -45.24
CA PRO A 554 -7.57 -2.87 -44.74
C PRO A 554 -7.35 -1.58 -45.53
N ALA A 555 -7.03 -0.50 -44.83
CA ALA A 555 -6.73 0.83 -45.37
C ALA A 555 -7.65 1.25 -46.54
N PRO A 556 -8.98 1.25 -46.35
CA PRO A 556 -9.91 1.56 -47.43
C PRO A 556 -9.75 3.01 -47.89
N ALA A 557 -9.81 3.21 -49.20
CA ALA A 557 -9.71 4.53 -49.80
C ALA A 557 -10.91 5.41 -49.39
N ARG A 558 -10.63 6.68 -49.12
CA ARG A 558 -11.65 7.69 -48.80
C ARG A 558 -12.09 8.40 -50.07
N ASP A 559 -13.39 8.61 -50.19
CA ASP A 559 -14.02 9.39 -51.23
C ASP A 559 -13.86 10.91 -50.93
N VAL A 560 -14.13 11.77 -51.92
CA VAL A 560 -13.95 13.24 -51.81
C VAL A 560 -14.83 13.86 -50.71
N ASP A 561 -15.94 13.22 -50.38
CA ASP A 561 -16.87 13.63 -49.32
C ASP A 561 -16.50 13.07 -47.94
N GLY A 562 -15.33 12.43 -47.81
CA GLY A 562 -14.84 11.82 -46.56
C GLY A 562 -15.41 10.42 -46.28
N GLY A 563 -16.39 9.97 -47.06
CA GLY A 563 -16.95 8.64 -46.95
C GLY A 563 -16.03 7.53 -47.47
N ILE A 564 -16.46 6.29 -47.29
CA ILE A 564 -15.79 5.09 -47.78
C ILE A 564 -16.82 4.19 -48.44
N THR A 565 -16.54 3.81 -49.68
CA THR A 565 -17.35 2.85 -50.43
C THR A 565 -16.81 1.43 -50.25
N LEU A 566 -17.62 0.56 -49.66
CA LEU A 566 -17.28 -0.82 -49.31
C LEU A 566 -18.13 -1.79 -50.13
N ASN A 567 -17.50 -2.53 -51.04
CA ASN A 567 -18.17 -3.61 -51.77
C ASN A 567 -18.06 -4.92 -50.96
N LEU A 568 -19.19 -5.45 -50.49
CA LEU A 568 -19.23 -6.69 -49.70
C LEU A 568 -18.88 -7.94 -50.52
N GLY A 569 -18.87 -7.86 -51.85
CA GLY A 569 -18.53 -8.96 -52.75
C GLY A 569 -19.65 -9.99 -52.95
N LYS A 570 -20.85 -9.68 -52.44
CA LYS A 570 -22.06 -10.48 -52.60
C LYS A 570 -23.22 -9.53 -52.94
N THR A 571 -24.14 -9.99 -53.77
CA THR A 571 -25.42 -9.31 -54.05
C THR A 571 -26.53 -9.89 -53.19
N ASN A 572 -27.70 -9.25 -53.17
CA ASN A 572 -28.88 -9.72 -52.44
C ASN A 572 -28.63 -9.87 -50.93
N ILE A 573 -28.03 -8.86 -50.30
CA ILE A 573 -27.75 -8.84 -48.87
C ILE A 573 -29.07 -8.86 -48.08
N ALA A 574 -29.14 -9.69 -47.04
CA ALA A 574 -30.34 -9.75 -46.22
C ALA A 574 -30.52 -8.46 -45.39
N PRO A 575 -31.69 -7.81 -45.44
CA PRO A 575 -31.97 -6.67 -44.56
C PRO A 575 -31.77 -7.01 -43.08
N ARG A 576 -31.29 -6.04 -42.30
CA ARG A 576 -30.95 -6.11 -40.86
C ARG A 576 -29.82 -7.07 -40.50
N SER A 577 -29.09 -7.60 -41.47
CA SER A 577 -28.00 -8.55 -41.23
C SER A 577 -26.61 -7.93 -41.18
N VAL A 578 -26.44 -6.69 -41.66
CA VAL A 578 -25.13 -6.04 -41.79
C VAL A 578 -24.72 -5.39 -40.47
N ALA A 579 -23.50 -5.67 -40.03
CA ALA A 579 -22.80 -4.92 -38.99
C ALA A 579 -21.42 -4.50 -39.52
N LEU A 580 -21.08 -3.22 -39.35
CA LEU A 580 -19.74 -2.71 -39.65
C LEU A 580 -19.04 -2.33 -38.35
N SER A 581 -17.75 -2.63 -38.25
CA SER A 581 -16.90 -2.16 -37.16
C SER A 581 -15.58 -1.63 -37.68
N TRP A 582 -15.05 -0.57 -37.07
CA TRP A 582 -13.78 0.02 -37.46
C TRP A 582 -13.00 0.59 -36.28
N ASN A 583 -11.69 0.68 -36.44
CA ASN A 583 -10.83 1.33 -35.46
C ASN A 583 -10.89 2.86 -35.58
N LEU A 584 -10.81 3.52 -34.45
CA LEU A 584 -10.80 4.96 -34.32
C LEU A 584 -9.49 5.40 -33.68
N VAL A 585 -8.99 6.55 -34.16
CA VAL A 585 -7.96 7.35 -33.52
C VAL A 585 -8.57 8.70 -33.18
N LEU A 586 -8.29 9.16 -31.97
CA LEU A 586 -8.63 10.47 -31.47
C LEU A 586 -7.45 11.02 -30.68
N MET A 587 -7.29 12.34 -30.69
CA MET A 587 -6.24 13.05 -29.99
C MET A 587 -6.84 13.90 -28.89
N SER A 588 -6.29 13.79 -27.68
CA SER A 588 -6.58 14.70 -26.56
C SER A 588 -5.30 15.42 -26.15
N THR A 589 -5.42 16.69 -25.75
CA THR A 589 -4.32 17.49 -25.20
C THR A 589 -3.93 17.07 -23.77
N GLY A 590 -4.57 16.04 -23.21
CA GLY A 590 -4.22 15.47 -21.90
C GLY A 590 -4.47 16.39 -20.71
N GLY A 591 -5.16 17.52 -20.92
CA GLY A 591 -5.50 18.50 -19.88
C GLY A 591 -4.29 19.25 -19.30
N VAL A 592 -3.16 19.28 -20.02
CA VAL A 592 -1.93 19.98 -19.61
C VAL A 592 -1.64 21.21 -20.50
N PRO A 593 -0.83 22.17 -20.03
CA PRO A 593 -0.38 23.31 -20.83
C PRO A 593 0.31 22.91 -22.15
N ALA A 594 0.32 23.83 -23.13
CA ALA A 594 0.75 23.57 -24.52
C ALA A 594 2.19 23.07 -24.67
N ASP A 595 3.07 23.49 -23.78
CA ASP A 595 4.47 23.07 -23.66
C ASP A 595 4.64 21.63 -23.14
N MET A 596 3.58 21.04 -22.59
CA MET A 596 3.55 19.67 -22.09
C MET A 596 2.69 18.73 -22.94
N TRP A 597 2.21 19.20 -24.10
CA TRP A 597 1.32 18.41 -24.95
C TRP A 597 2.02 17.16 -25.50
N ALA A 598 1.52 16.00 -25.08
CA ALA A 598 1.78 14.73 -25.73
C ALA A 598 0.47 14.24 -26.38
N PRO A 599 0.42 14.01 -27.71
CA PRO A 599 -0.75 13.42 -28.34
C PRO A 599 -1.04 12.05 -27.72
N GLN A 600 -2.22 11.90 -27.11
CA GLN A 600 -2.68 10.60 -26.65
C GLN A 600 -3.57 9.97 -27.72
N ASN A 601 -3.11 8.88 -28.32
CA ASN A 601 -3.89 8.07 -29.24
C ASN A 601 -4.70 7.05 -28.45
N PHE A 602 -6.03 7.16 -28.50
CA PHE A 602 -6.91 6.14 -27.97
C PHE A 602 -7.32 5.20 -29.10
N ALA A 603 -6.94 3.93 -29.02
CA ALA A 603 -7.46 2.91 -29.90
C ALA A 603 -8.86 2.52 -29.40
N SER A 604 -9.90 3.07 -30.05
CA SER A 604 -11.29 2.67 -29.83
C SER A 604 -11.82 1.96 -31.06
N THR A 605 -12.93 1.23 -30.92
CA THR A 605 -13.66 0.64 -32.06
C THR A 605 -15.09 1.14 -32.05
N LYS A 606 -15.59 1.59 -33.20
CA LYS A 606 -17.00 1.91 -33.39
C LYS A 606 -17.68 0.76 -34.13
N THR A 607 -18.93 0.47 -33.76
CA THR A 607 -19.77 -0.52 -34.44
C THR A 607 -21.11 0.10 -34.79
N ILE A 608 -21.60 -0.21 -35.98
CA ILE A 608 -22.93 0.19 -36.48
C ILE A 608 -23.62 -1.01 -37.10
N THR A 609 -24.95 -0.96 -37.16
CA THR A 609 -25.80 -2.03 -37.66
C THR A 609 -26.82 -1.49 -38.66
N ASP A 610 -27.23 -2.33 -39.60
CA ASP A 610 -28.28 -2.03 -40.55
C ASP A 610 -29.67 -1.98 -39.90
N ASN A 611 -30.41 -0.90 -40.16
CA ASN A 611 -31.77 -0.68 -39.67
C ASN A 611 -32.87 -1.39 -40.49
N GLY A 612 -32.52 -2.09 -41.57
CA GLY A 612 -33.46 -2.80 -42.44
C GLY A 612 -34.04 -1.94 -43.57
N SER A 613 -33.84 -0.62 -43.52
CA SER A 613 -34.24 0.33 -44.56
C SER A 613 -33.06 0.87 -45.37
N GLY A 614 -31.91 0.20 -45.32
CA GLY A 614 -30.71 0.59 -46.07
C GLY A 614 -29.89 1.68 -45.38
N LYS A 615 -30.16 2.00 -44.11
CA LYS A 615 -29.33 2.92 -43.30
C LYS A 615 -28.52 2.13 -42.28
N LEU A 616 -27.27 2.54 -42.10
CA LEU A 616 -26.37 1.99 -41.10
C LEU A 616 -26.34 2.94 -39.90
N VAL A 617 -26.78 2.46 -38.74
CA VAL A 617 -26.97 3.27 -37.53
C VAL A 617 -26.22 2.70 -36.35
N ASP A 618 -25.80 3.53 -35.41
CA ASP A 618 -25.25 3.08 -34.13
C ASP A 618 -26.35 2.73 -33.10
N GLY A 619 -25.95 2.31 -31.90
CA GLY A 619 -26.87 1.94 -30.82
C GLY A 619 -27.76 3.08 -30.30
N LEU A 620 -27.49 4.34 -30.69
CA LEU A 620 -28.32 5.51 -30.38
C LEU A 620 -29.21 5.92 -31.57
N GLY A 621 -29.13 5.20 -32.69
CA GLY A 621 -29.88 5.50 -33.91
C GLY A 621 -29.23 6.57 -34.80
N VAL A 622 -28.00 6.99 -34.51
CA VAL A 622 -27.27 7.97 -35.33
C VAL A 622 -26.82 7.29 -36.61
N GLU A 623 -27.10 7.90 -37.77
CA GLU A 623 -26.71 7.38 -39.08
C GLU A 623 -25.23 7.62 -39.37
N PHE A 624 -24.53 6.55 -39.78
CA PHE A 624 -23.13 6.59 -40.21
C PHE A 624 -22.97 6.10 -41.66
N GLY A 625 -24.05 5.85 -42.39
CA GLY A 625 -23.94 5.34 -43.73
C GLY A 625 -25.19 4.68 -44.28
N THR A 626 -25.02 4.05 -45.43
CA THR A 626 -26.08 3.33 -46.16
C THR A 626 -25.59 1.98 -46.67
N ILE A 627 -26.53 1.06 -46.92
CA ILE A 627 -26.29 -0.22 -47.60
C ILE A 627 -27.32 -0.40 -48.71
N THR A 628 -26.84 -0.71 -49.92
CA THR A 628 -27.72 -1.10 -51.04
C THR A 628 -27.77 -2.62 -51.12
N TYR A 629 -28.90 -3.23 -50.73
CA TYR A 629 -29.00 -4.69 -50.63
C TYR A 629 -28.82 -5.42 -51.95
N ALA A 630 -29.36 -4.88 -53.04
CA ALA A 630 -29.29 -5.51 -54.36
C ALA A 630 -27.85 -5.67 -54.84
N THR A 631 -27.02 -4.65 -54.65
CA THR A 631 -25.62 -4.62 -55.12
C THR A 631 -24.61 -5.05 -54.06
N GLY A 632 -24.98 -5.02 -52.78
CA GLY A 632 -24.07 -5.27 -51.66
C GLY A 632 -23.00 -4.21 -51.48
N VAL A 633 -23.29 -2.97 -51.88
CA VAL A 633 -22.39 -1.82 -51.70
C VAL A 633 -22.85 -1.01 -50.49
N ALA A 634 -21.97 -0.90 -49.49
CA ALA A 634 -22.15 -0.05 -48.33
C ALA A 634 -21.35 1.25 -48.48
N LYS A 635 -21.94 2.38 -48.08
CA LYS A 635 -21.25 3.65 -47.93
C LYS A 635 -21.15 3.97 -46.44
N LEU A 636 -19.94 4.21 -45.95
CA LEU A 636 -19.65 4.49 -44.54
C LEU A 636 -19.06 5.90 -44.40
N TYR A 637 -19.54 6.68 -43.44
CA TYR A 637 -18.91 7.92 -42.97
C TYR A 637 -18.25 7.61 -41.62
N PRO A 638 -16.93 7.33 -41.60
CA PRO A 638 -16.27 6.76 -40.42
C PRO A 638 -15.96 7.77 -39.29
N GLU A 639 -16.19 9.06 -39.52
CA GLU A 639 -16.00 10.15 -38.56
C GLU A 639 -17.07 10.09 -37.47
N ALA A 640 -16.63 10.14 -36.22
CA ALA A 640 -17.52 10.08 -35.07
C ALA A 640 -17.13 11.13 -34.03
N VAL A 641 -18.10 11.57 -33.23
CA VAL A 641 -17.83 12.28 -31.99
C VAL A 641 -17.96 11.27 -30.85
N VAL A 642 -16.92 11.16 -30.03
CA VAL A 642 -16.90 10.26 -28.87
C VAL A 642 -16.54 11.05 -27.63
N THR A 643 -17.22 10.74 -26.53
CA THR A 643 -16.94 11.38 -25.24
C THR A 643 -15.89 10.56 -24.50
N VAL A 644 -14.76 11.18 -24.17
CA VAL A 644 -13.66 10.51 -23.44
C VAL A 644 -13.34 11.20 -22.12
N PRO A 645 -12.92 10.44 -21.09
CA PRO A 645 -12.38 11.02 -19.87
C PRO A 645 -11.01 11.64 -20.17
N VAL A 646 -10.88 12.94 -19.95
CA VAL A 646 -9.62 13.68 -20.02
C VAL A 646 -9.19 14.03 -18.60
N PRO A 647 -7.97 13.68 -18.16
CA PRO A 647 -7.48 14.04 -16.84
C PRO A 647 -7.40 15.57 -16.71
N GLN A 648 -7.63 16.07 -15.50
CA GLN A 648 -7.50 17.47 -15.13
C GLN A 648 -6.34 17.62 -14.16
N TRP A 649 -5.48 18.60 -14.39
CA TRP A 649 -4.27 18.79 -13.61
C TRP A 649 -4.27 20.18 -12.98
N ALA A 650 -3.94 20.26 -11.70
CA ALA A 650 -3.40 21.48 -11.11
C ALA A 650 -1.91 21.51 -11.39
N VAL A 651 -1.49 22.44 -12.24
CA VAL A 651 -0.09 22.59 -12.66
C VAL A 651 0.53 23.74 -11.90
N ASN A 652 1.55 23.43 -11.09
CA ASN A 652 2.32 24.43 -10.35
C ASN A 652 3.77 24.43 -10.86
N GLN A 653 4.26 25.57 -11.35
CA GLN A 653 5.65 25.72 -11.71
C GLN A 653 6.51 25.84 -10.44
N LEU A 654 7.40 24.88 -10.22
CA LEU A 654 8.33 24.82 -9.09
C LEU A 654 9.59 25.66 -9.33
N GLY A 655 9.90 25.97 -10.58
CA GLY A 655 11.06 26.76 -10.98
C GLY A 655 11.34 26.69 -12.47
N VAL A 656 12.45 27.28 -12.89
CA VAL A 656 12.99 27.17 -14.26
C VAL A 656 14.26 26.33 -14.16
N LEU A 657 14.40 25.29 -14.98
CA LEU A 657 15.64 24.51 -15.06
C LEU A 657 16.75 25.26 -15.84
N GLY A 658 16.79 26.60 -15.76
CA GLY A 658 17.74 27.43 -16.47
C GLY A 658 18.95 27.77 -15.60
N THR A 659 20.14 27.42 -16.07
CA THR A 659 21.36 28.14 -15.66
C THR A 659 21.52 29.38 -16.56
N VAL A 660 22.37 30.33 -16.16
CA VAL A 660 22.69 31.55 -16.95
C VAL A 660 23.15 31.22 -18.40
N LEU A 661 23.58 29.98 -18.64
CA LEU A 661 24.06 29.48 -19.93
C LEU A 661 22.97 28.84 -20.83
N SER A 662 21.78 28.56 -20.32
CA SER A 662 20.66 27.99 -21.09
C SER A 662 19.29 28.50 -20.60
N PRO A 663 18.87 29.71 -21.02
CA PRO A 663 17.61 30.33 -20.60
C PRO A 663 16.35 29.65 -21.18
N ASN A 664 16.47 28.68 -22.09
CA ASN A 664 15.36 28.04 -22.80
C ASN A 664 15.01 26.63 -22.31
N LEU A 665 15.42 26.24 -21.10
CA LEU A 665 15.05 24.92 -20.53
C LEU A 665 13.61 24.96 -19.97
N PRO A 666 12.80 23.91 -20.20
CA PRO A 666 11.42 23.86 -19.73
C PRO A 666 11.36 24.01 -18.21
N GLY A 667 10.28 24.63 -17.73
CA GLY A 667 10.03 24.77 -16.29
C GLY A 667 9.98 23.41 -15.58
N ALA A 668 10.40 23.38 -14.32
CA ALA A 668 10.10 22.24 -13.45
C ALA A 668 8.65 22.38 -12.98
N PHE A 669 7.78 21.44 -13.34
CA PHE A 669 6.36 21.48 -12.99
C PHE A 669 6.00 20.36 -12.01
N ARG A 670 5.13 20.69 -11.05
CA ARG A 670 4.36 19.71 -10.28
C ARG A 670 2.97 19.64 -10.88
N ASN A 671 2.64 18.48 -11.44
CA ASN A 671 1.31 18.20 -11.97
C ASN A 671 0.57 17.32 -10.96
N THR A 672 -0.49 17.87 -10.37
CA THR A 672 -1.35 17.14 -9.45
C THR A 672 -2.66 16.81 -10.15
N LEU A 673 -3.01 15.52 -10.24
CA LEU A 673 -4.30 15.10 -10.80
C LEU A 673 -5.44 15.56 -9.91
N THR A 674 -6.33 16.40 -10.44
CA THR A 674 -7.48 16.97 -9.71
C THR A 674 -8.83 16.38 -10.11
N GLY A 675 -8.88 15.64 -11.21
CA GLY A 675 -10.10 14.94 -11.62
C GLY A 675 -10.03 14.43 -13.05
N TYR A 676 -11.19 14.00 -13.53
CA TYR A 676 -11.42 13.72 -14.94
C TYR A 676 -12.65 14.51 -15.40
N THR A 677 -12.57 15.10 -16.59
CA THR A 677 -13.73 15.69 -17.25
C THR A 677 -14.01 14.97 -18.55
N TYR A 678 -15.27 14.92 -18.96
CA TYR A 678 -15.69 14.18 -20.15
C TYR A 678 -15.87 15.16 -21.28
N VAL A 679 -14.99 15.09 -22.27
CA VAL A 679 -14.97 16.03 -23.39
C VAL A 679 -15.41 15.29 -24.65
N PRO A 680 -16.34 15.84 -25.44
CA PRO A 680 -16.62 15.34 -26.77
C PRO A 680 -15.41 15.63 -27.67
N LEU A 681 -14.78 14.57 -28.18
CA LEU A 681 -13.66 14.67 -29.11
C LEU A 681 -14.04 14.05 -30.45
N ASN A 682 -13.51 14.63 -31.51
CA ASN A 682 -13.59 14.06 -32.84
C ASN A 682 -12.69 12.83 -32.90
N ALA A 683 -13.26 11.72 -33.36
CA ALA A 683 -12.58 10.49 -33.63
C ALA A 683 -12.68 10.16 -35.12
N THR A 684 -11.58 9.68 -35.69
CA THR A 684 -11.46 9.42 -37.12
C THR A 684 -10.92 8.02 -37.35
N LEU A 685 -11.33 7.38 -38.45
CA LEU A 685 -10.59 6.22 -38.94
C LEU A 685 -9.17 6.68 -39.32
N PRO A 686 -8.10 5.94 -38.94
CA PRO A 686 -6.74 6.29 -39.29
C PRO A 686 -6.57 6.60 -40.78
N ALA A 687 -5.67 7.53 -41.10
CA ALA A 687 -5.32 7.85 -42.49
C ALA A 687 -4.15 7.01 -43.01
N ASP A 688 -3.66 6.05 -42.22
CA ASP A 688 -2.49 5.22 -42.52
C ASP A 688 -2.88 3.73 -42.68
N ALA A 689 -1.85 2.88 -42.86
CA ALA A 689 -2.03 1.44 -43.05
C ALA A 689 -2.65 0.71 -41.84
N SER A 690 -2.83 1.38 -40.69
CA SER A 690 -3.49 0.81 -39.51
C SER A 690 -5.02 0.84 -39.59
N ALA A 691 -5.60 1.57 -40.55
CA ALA A 691 -7.04 1.61 -40.75
C ALA A 691 -7.60 0.23 -41.12
N LEU A 692 -8.68 -0.17 -40.45
CA LEU A 692 -9.35 -1.44 -40.66
C LEU A 692 -10.84 -1.28 -40.46
N VAL A 693 -11.61 -1.64 -41.49
CA VAL A 693 -13.07 -1.82 -41.41
C VAL A 693 -13.40 -3.29 -41.58
N THR A 694 -14.25 -3.85 -40.72
CA THR A 694 -14.75 -5.22 -40.80
C THR A 694 -16.26 -5.19 -40.97
N ALA A 695 -16.77 -5.96 -41.94
CA ALA A 695 -18.18 -6.13 -42.21
C ALA A 695 -18.60 -7.57 -41.94
N ASP A 696 -19.61 -7.75 -41.10
CA ASP A 696 -20.29 -9.04 -40.89
C ASP A 696 -21.70 -8.93 -41.50
N PHE A 697 -22.10 -9.89 -42.31
CA PHE A 697 -23.38 -9.87 -43.02
C PHE A 697 -23.83 -11.28 -43.44
N ARG A 698 -25.01 -11.36 -44.06
CA ARG A 698 -25.45 -12.58 -44.78
C ARG A 698 -26.19 -12.22 -46.06
N VAL A 699 -26.28 -13.18 -46.97
CA VAL A 699 -27.12 -13.09 -48.18
C VAL A 699 -28.55 -13.53 -47.85
N ALA A 700 -29.54 -12.91 -48.49
CA ALA A 700 -30.94 -13.31 -48.38
C ALA A 700 -31.14 -14.71 -49.00
N GLY A 701 -31.85 -15.59 -48.28
CA GLY A 701 -32.10 -16.97 -48.68
C GLY A 701 -32.87 -17.73 -47.61
N GLY A 702 -33.21 -19.00 -47.89
CA GLY A 702 -33.88 -19.87 -46.92
C GLY A 702 -33.00 -20.10 -45.69
N GLY A 703 -33.53 -19.79 -44.51
CA GLY A 703 -32.84 -20.02 -43.24
C GLY A 703 -32.93 -21.48 -42.80
N THR A 704 -31.92 -21.94 -42.06
CA THR A 704 -32.01 -23.22 -41.33
C THR A 704 -32.66 -22.97 -39.98
N ALA A 705 -33.79 -23.61 -39.73
CA ALA A 705 -34.48 -23.52 -38.44
C ALA A 705 -33.69 -24.26 -37.36
N LYS A 706 -33.59 -23.64 -36.19
CA LYS A 706 -32.91 -24.18 -35.02
C LYS A 706 -33.69 -23.85 -33.76
N SER A 707 -33.65 -24.76 -32.80
CA SER A 707 -34.11 -24.53 -31.43
C SER A 707 -32.92 -24.68 -30.49
N GLN A 708 -32.77 -23.75 -29.57
CA GLN A 708 -31.68 -23.72 -28.60
C GLN A 708 -32.24 -23.50 -27.19
N VAL A 709 -31.84 -24.34 -26.25
CA VAL A 709 -32.30 -24.27 -24.85
C VAL A 709 -31.19 -23.69 -23.97
N PHE A 710 -31.54 -22.66 -23.20
CA PHE A 710 -30.69 -22.07 -22.17
C PHE A 710 -31.19 -22.50 -20.80
N ASN A 711 -30.45 -23.41 -20.16
CA ASN A 711 -30.75 -23.85 -18.81
C ASN A 711 -30.21 -22.82 -17.81
N GLN A 712 -31.09 -22.25 -16.98
CA GLN A 712 -30.73 -21.31 -15.91
C GLN A 712 -29.81 -20.17 -16.39
N PRO A 713 -30.22 -19.39 -17.41
CA PRO A 713 -29.36 -18.34 -17.92
C PRO A 713 -29.12 -17.28 -16.84
N LYS A 714 -27.89 -16.77 -16.79
CA LYS A 714 -27.47 -15.82 -15.77
C LYS A 714 -28.23 -14.50 -15.94
N LEU A 715 -28.91 -14.09 -14.87
CA LEU A 715 -29.41 -12.73 -14.75
C LEU A 715 -28.22 -11.76 -14.78
N SER A 716 -28.28 -10.78 -15.67
CA SER A 716 -27.24 -9.79 -15.85
C SER A 716 -27.83 -8.40 -15.64
N ILE A 717 -27.05 -7.51 -15.05
CA ILE A 717 -27.43 -6.10 -14.90
C ILE A 717 -26.37 -5.30 -15.62
N GLN A 718 -26.78 -4.57 -16.65
CA GLN A 718 -25.90 -3.64 -17.33
C GLN A 718 -25.83 -2.35 -16.52
N LEU A 719 -24.78 -2.24 -15.71
CA LEU A 719 -24.59 -1.09 -14.84
C LEU A 719 -24.25 0.17 -15.61
N LEU A 720 -23.40 0.07 -16.64
CA LEU A 720 -22.91 1.23 -17.40
C LEU A 720 -23.18 1.01 -18.90
N PRO A 721 -24.42 1.17 -19.38
CA PRO A 721 -24.76 0.87 -20.77
C PRO A 721 -24.11 1.84 -21.77
N ASN A 722 -23.86 3.09 -21.34
CA ASN A 722 -23.35 4.17 -22.18
C ASN A 722 -21.95 4.64 -21.75
N ALA A 723 -21.25 3.86 -20.93
CA ALA A 723 -19.91 4.20 -20.47
C ALA A 723 -19.00 2.97 -20.46
N SER A 724 -17.74 3.16 -20.85
CA SER A 724 -16.72 2.10 -20.87
C SER A 724 -15.89 2.01 -19.58
N GLU A 725 -16.33 2.69 -18.51
CA GLU A 725 -15.69 2.64 -17.18
C GLU A 725 -15.86 1.27 -16.52
N ALA A 726 -14.88 0.90 -15.71
CA ALA A 726 -15.02 -0.23 -14.80
C ALA A 726 -15.76 0.20 -13.53
N GLY A 727 -16.76 -0.57 -13.12
CA GLY A 727 -17.38 -0.40 -11.80
C GLY A 727 -16.43 -0.85 -10.69
N VAL A 728 -16.42 -0.13 -9.57
CA VAL A 728 -15.64 -0.52 -8.40
C VAL A 728 -16.36 -1.65 -7.66
N PRO A 729 -15.71 -2.80 -7.39
CA PRO A 729 -16.36 -3.89 -6.65
C PRO A 729 -16.90 -3.42 -5.28
N GLY A 730 -18.12 -3.83 -4.96
CA GLY A 730 -18.81 -3.42 -3.72
C GLY A 730 -19.42 -2.01 -3.76
N SER A 731 -19.19 -1.22 -4.81
CA SER A 731 -19.71 0.14 -4.91
C SER A 731 -21.15 0.24 -5.41
N VAL A 732 -21.81 -0.89 -5.63
CA VAL A 732 -23.12 -0.97 -6.31
C VAL A 732 -24.10 -1.71 -5.43
N ASN A 733 -25.23 -1.06 -5.18
CA ASN A 733 -26.35 -1.64 -4.45
C ASN A 733 -27.62 -1.33 -5.24
N PHE A 734 -28.48 -2.34 -5.39
CA PHE A 734 -29.77 -2.19 -6.05
C PHE A 734 -30.81 -3.04 -5.31
N THR A 735 -32.05 -2.62 -5.40
CA THR A 735 -33.18 -3.35 -4.86
C THR A 735 -33.82 -4.15 -6.01
N VAL A 736 -34.09 -5.43 -5.78
CA VAL A 736 -34.87 -6.26 -6.71
C VAL A 736 -36.18 -6.60 -6.01
N GLY A 737 -37.29 -5.96 -6.44
CA GLY A 737 -38.57 -6.03 -5.74
C GLY A 737 -38.52 -5.29 -4.39
N GLU A 738 -39.00 -5.93 -3.32
CA GLU A 738 -38.96 -5.40 -1.94
C GLU A 738 -37.72 -5.83 -1.14
N ARG A 739 -36.77 -6.57 -1.75
CA ARG A 739 -35.56 -7.06 -1.07
C ARG A 739 -34.31 -6.32 -1.55
N PRO A 740 -33.53 -5.71 -0.64
CA PRO A 740 -32.23 -5.15 -0.99
C PRO A 740 -31.25 -6.30 -1.26
N THR A 741 -30.50 -6.22 -2.36
CA THR A 741 -29.42 -7.17 -2.69
C THR A 741 -28.13 -6.39 -2.93
N SER A 742 -27.07 -6.73 -2.19
CA SER A 742 -25.74 -6.19 -2.43
C SER A 742 -24.90 -7.15 -3.26
N THR A 743 -24.14 -6.62 -4.23
CA THR A 743 -23.14 -7.42 -4.95
C THR A 743 -21.86 -7.51 -4.13
N GLY A 744 -21.94 -8.23 -3.02
CA GLY A 744 -20.81 -8.62 -2.18
C GLY A 744 -20.93 -10.10 -1.82
N ARG A 745 -20.12 -10.96 -2.44
CA ARG A 745 -19.99 -12.42 -2.17
C ARG A 745 -21.10 -13.38 -2.63
N ALA A 746 -22.00 -13.02 -3.54
CA ALA A 746 -22.60 -14.07 -4.38
C ALA A 746 -21.52 -14.55 -5.36
N ARG A 747 -21.35 -15.88 -5.56
CA ARG A 747 -20.48 -16.46 -6.59
C ARG A 747 -20.92 -16.00 -7.99
N PHE A 748 -20.59 -14.78 -8.37
CA PHE A 748 -20.46 -14.35 -9.74
C PHE A 748 -18.96 -14.21 -9.97
N THR A 749 -18.39 -15.26 -10.56
CA THR A 749 -17.01 -15.27 -11.04
C THR A 749 -16.76 -14.01 -11.89
N PRO A 750 -15.61 -13.33 -11.76
CA PRO A 750 -15.26 -12.12 -12.48
C PRO A 750 -14.89 -12.40 -13.95
N THR A 751 -15.70 -13.19 -14.66
CA THR A 751 -15.52 -13.53 -16.07
C THR A 751 -16.37 -12.67 -17.02
N SER A 752 -17.19 -11.74 -16.52
CA SER A 752 -18.14 -10.99 -17.37
C SER A 752 -17.78 -9.53 -17.66
N ILE A 753 -16.57 -9.07 -17.32
CA ILE A 753 -16.01 -7.86 -17.93
C ILE A 753 -15.11 -8.31 -19.09
N ARG A 754 -15.65 -8.28 -20.32
CA ARG A 754 -14.83 -8.48 -21.52
C ARG A 754 -14.28 -7.11 -21.91
N PRO A 755 -12.95 -6.85 -21.83
CA PRO A 755 -12.37 -5.72 -22.54
C PRO A 755 -12.48 -5.96 -24.05
N PRO A 756 -12.49 -4.91 -24.90
CA PRO A 756 -12.41 -5.09 -26.35
C PRO A 756 -11.20 -5.97 -26.68
N ALA A 757 -11.37 -6.88 -27.63
CA ALA A 757 -10.38 -7.89 -27.96
C ALA A 757 -9.03 -7.24 -28.28
N ARG A 758 -7.99 -7.52 -27.47
CA ARG A 758 -6.60 -7.25 -27.86
C ARG A 758 -6.30 -8.05 -29.14
N PRO A 759 -5.58 -7.48 -30.12
CA PRO A 759 -5.11 -8.27 -31.26
C PRO A 759 -4.22 -9.40 -30.75
N ARG A 760 -4.44 -10.60 -31.28
CA ARG A 760 -3.63 -11.80 -30.98
C ARG A 760 -2.15 -11.50 -31.26
N ARG A 761 -1.30 -11.71 -30.27
CA ARG A 761 0.16 -11.77 -30.44
C ARG A 761 0.47 -12.97 -31.36
N PRO A 762 1.40 -12.85 -32.34
CA PRO A 762 1.79 -14.00 -33.15
C PRO A 762 2.41 -15.10 -32.28
N ALA A 763 2.12 -16.35 -32.61
CA ALA A 763 2.56 -17.53 -31.89
C ALA A 763 4.09 -17.61 -31.81
N PRO A 764 4.69 -18.08 -30.70
CA PRO A 764 6.11 -18.36 -30.65
C PRO A 764 6.44 -19.57 -31.54
N THR A 765 7.41 -19.37 -32.42
CA THR A 765 8.04 -20.38 -33.26
C THR A 765 8.63 -21.53 -32.43
N THR A 766 8.43 -22.74 -32.96
CA THR A 766 8.92 -24.07 -32.58
C THR A 766 10.26 -24.15 -31.84
N THR A 767 10.30 -24.91 -30.73
CA THR A 767 11.52 -25.42 -30.07
C THR A 767 11.72 -26.90 -30.45
N PRO A 768 12.96 -27.38 -30.72
CA PRO A 768 13.23 -28.73 -31.23
C PRO A 768 13.30 -29.81 -30.13
N PRO A 769 13.23 -31.12 -30.49
CA PRO A 769 12.93 -32.19 -29.54
C PRO A 769 14.12 -32.63 -28.68
N THR A 770 13.83 -32.90 -27.41
CA THR A 770 14.69 -33.48 -26.39
C THR A 770 14.91 -34.98 -26.63
N ARG A 771 16.18 -35.38 -26.74
CA ARG A 771 16.61 -36.78 -26.89
C ARG A 771 16.83 -37.39 -25.49
N ARG A 772 16.10 -38.47 -25.17
CA ARG A 772 16.33 -39.34 -24.00
C ARG A 772 17.72 -39.99 -24.09
N ALA A 773 18.46 -40.03 -22.98
CA ALA A 773 19.54 -40.98 -22.74
C ALA A 773 19.62 -41.37 -21.25
N SER A 774 19.97 -42.63 -21.05
CA SER A 774 19.89 -43.47 -19.86
C SER A 774 21.05 -43.35 -18.87
N THR A 775 20.73 -43.61 -17.59
CA THR A 775 21.48 -44.22 -16.45
C THR A 775 23.03 -44.17 -16.38
N PRO A 776 23.64 -43.86 -15.20
CA PRO A 776 25.09 -43.73 -15.05
C PRO A 776 25.81 -44.99 -14.53
N GLY A 777 27.04 -45.20 -15.01
CA GLY A 777 28.04 -46.12 -14.44
C GLY A 777 29.37 -45.39 -14.19
N ARG A 778 29.84 -45.41 -12.94
CA ARG A 778 31.19 -45.01 -12.47
C ARG A 778 32.23 -46.09 -12.84
N PRO A 779 33.55 -45.96 -12.52
CA PRO A 779 34.45 -44.79 -12.37
C PRO A 779 35.84 -45.00 -13.03
N ARG A 780 36.70 -43.96 -13.14
CA ARG A 780 38.15 -44.00 -12.75
C ARG A 780 38.97 -42.77 -13.19
N ARG A 781 39.75 -42.28 -12.21
CA ARG A 781 41.15 -41.78 -12.23
C ARG A 781 41.56 -40.46 -12.95
N ARG A 782 42.09 -39.59 -12.08
CA ARG A 782 43.37 -38.85 -12.13
C ARG A 782 43.55 -37.70 -13.16
N ALA A 783 43.72 -36.51 -12.56
CA ALA A 783 44.92 -35.66 -12.58
C ALA A 783 44.82 -34.28 -13.29
N ARG A 784 45.30 -33.28 -12.52
CA ARG A 784 45.95 -32.01 -12.89
C ARG A 784 45.09 -30.79 -13.32
N SER A 785 45.01 -29.85 -12.37
CA SER A 785 45.15 -28.38 -12.50
C SER A 785 46.44 -28.00 -13.29
N PRO A 786 46.67 -26.77 -13.84
CA PRO A 786 46.10 -25.47 -13.43
C PRO A 786 45.84 -24.38 -14.52
N SER A 787 45.30 -23.23 -14.04
CA SER A 787 45.57 -21.84 -14.49
C SER A 787 44.90 -21.39 -15.83
N THR A 788 44.44 -20.16 -16.11
CA THR A 788 44.70 -18.78 -15.62
C THR A 788 43.61 -17.84 -16.21
N VAL A 789 43.16 -16.84 -15.43
CA VAL A 789 42.77 -15.45 -15.78
C VAL A 789 41.93 -15.14 -17.04
N CYS A 790 40.72 -14.62 -16.81
CA CYS A 790 40.31 -13.24 -17.11
C CYS A 790 39.13 -12.86 -16.22
#